data_AF-A0A0W0TUT5-F1
#
_entry.id   AF-A0A0W0TUT5-F1
#
_cell.length_a   1.000
_cell.length_b   1.000
_cell.length_c   1.000
_cell.angle_alpha   90.00
_cell.angle_beta   90.00
_cell.angle_gamma   90.00
#
_symmetry.space_group_name_H-M   'P 1'
#
loop_
_entity.id
_entity.type
_entity.pdbx_description
1 polymer ?
#
loop_
_entity_poly.entity_id
_entity_poly.type
_entity_poly.pdbx_seq_one_letter_code
_entity_poly.pdbx_strand_id
1 'polypeptide(L)'
;MGKEFDKVLNVLDKIEKILSTVESITPFPQHSLDTYHLCARSIRLQLSTMPEEGPWTDVKSKLTKLKSLIKHIIVSHVDKITAPFHVTWNQSETPLSLTELHRLTRTLANQITEHNQATAKSLKILRRKIADNAPQELLAEFDTILKKLELSPACPVSLDTVLYLKNKAKGYKNKPKTSAVPIMEEEKPQSPFLKTLDVLRGQLDELLNAHAQWANQAFLPGFADDFLLSGWVNDYKAKTADADKAKLFITGRIQHTLEFPDYHEILISELQRTITLLKETNQQRQELAEKILAREALICPAQHDPETLEQLMLTAKILLKKQFETFLLTFCVIDVNNKDDKDTQFFIKNLLQFIGDLKQRFQKYPGIVNSSAIDTLHNQLLMHLGEKKRFLIWGTSLAKMEAKDITALSNQLFDVASPSKVDTAYYAKRIAGSYDLAAFIDAFPIQAIKDYQILKGINEDEHLKILSKEKEIVSDIDALTQELSEYFVLLPEVLGENGPWKAARGLLAELETFRVDEEADLYIQAREKALELVSPLDRVHELASLQKKRLDQMASRTKRLHDLQKQASPLIKALQLEFEEKKKRLQQSLSEELADAEAALNFIKSSPELSCTEQDKSEFETAVELAKQLIKTVPESKEHLFKIRRQVSTTINQLKRHTEVVKGQLKSHITPSFNKANKLYQEHPCPLLDEDNPLKFRLNEVWKDTLKALRTLDNSFLDLDKLQGRDFERWSSQWAMGEKQFVAAFNRYLKVTEDAMEIERRLKTETYKTSCTILTRLETEFERLTQKYIDQAIHKTSDENELAQLQQLKTLPKPAFVECKKTLMDRVDPRLHTLASMHTEFRSINQDYIHENVHLSNDNMFFTQLKASADKHFRNNNMEKLSDGIRHKWVQFLRINVFKPLQALSFNVGNYLKSRSQDLFFVTFGACRTEKELAELGHDLSSRLVAPAAA
;
A
#
# COMPACT_ATOMS: atom_id res chain seq x y z
N MET A 1 -21.32 -22.96 -10.74
CA MET A 1 -21.59 -22.47 -9.37
C MET A 1 -21.59 -20.94 -9.24
N GLY A 2 -20.69 -20.22 -9.91
CA GLY A 2 -20.65 -18.74 -9.89
C GLY A 2 -22.00 -18.06 -10.13
N LYS A 3 -22.80 -18.52 -11.10
CA LYS A 3 -24.07 -17.86 -11.46
C LYS A 3 -25.09 -17.70 -10.32
N GLU A 4 -25.23 -18.65 -9.38
CA GLU A 4 -26.17 -18.49 -8.24
C GLU A 4 -25.54 -17.65 -7.13
N PHE A 5 -24.24 -17.78 -6.88
CA PHE A 5 -23.47 -16.93 -5.97
C PHE A 5 -23.53 -15.45 -6.40
N ASP A 6 -23.24 -15.18 -7.68
CA ASP A 6 -23.27 -13.86 -8.29
C ASP A 6 -24.69 -13.27 -8.29
N LYS A 7 -25.73 -14.10 -8.42
CA LYS A 7 -27.13 -13.64 -8.29
C LYS A 7 -27.43 -13.17 -6.87
N VAL A 8 -26.95 -13.86 -5.83
CA VAL A 8 -27.17 -13.45 -4.43
C VAL A 8 -26.39 -12.17 -4.13
N LEU A 9 -25.13 -12.07 -4.55
CA LEU A 9 -24.33 -10.86 -4.38
C LEU A 9 -24.91 -9.66 -5.14
N ASN A 10 -25.34 -9.85 -6.39
CA ASN A 10 -26.01 -8.79 -7.16
C ASN A 10 -27.31 -8.30 -6.50
N VAL A 11 -28.05 -9.18 -5.83
CA VAL A 11 -29.24 -8.76 -5.06
C VAL A 11 -28.84 -7.94 -3.85
N LEU A 12 -27.80 -8.33 -3.11
CA LEU A 12 -27.30 -7.58 -1.96
C LEU A 12 -26.77 -6.20 -2.38
N ASP A 13 -25.98 -6.13 -3.46
CA ASP A 13 -25.47 -4.87 -4.01
C ASP A 13 -26.59 -3.94 -4.49
N LYS A 14 -27.62 -4.50 -5.16
CA LYS A 14 -28.82 -3.74 -5.52
C LYS A 14 -29.53 -3.18 -4.28
N ILE A 15 -29.60 -3.94 -3.19
CA ILE A 15 -30.20 -3.47 -1.95
C ILE A 15 -29.38 -2.32 -1.35
N GLU A 16 -28.05 -2.45 -1.26
CA GLU A 16 -27.16 -1.41 -0.74
C GLU A 16 -27.27 -0.11 -1.56
N LYS A 17 -27.34 -0.21 -2.89
CA LYS A 17 -27.57 0.95 -3.77
C LYS A 17 -28.90 1.66 -3.52
N ILE A 18 -29.97 0.90 -3.28
CA ILE A 18 -31.27 1.48 -2.94
C ILE A 18 -31.20 2.14 -1.57
N LEU A 19 -30.60 1.49 -0.57
CA LEU A 19 -30.42 2.06 0.77
C LEU A 19 -29.63 3.36 0.73
N SER A 20 -28.50 3.39 0.02
CA SER A 20 -27.68 4.60 -0.17
C SER A 20 -28.46 5.73 -0.86
N THR A 21 -29.27 5.39 -1.86
CA THR A 21 -30.16 6.38 -2.52
C THR A 21 -31.17 6.95 -1.53
N VAL A 22 -31.75 6.12 -0.67
CA VAL A 22 -32.71 6.57 0.35
C VAL A 22 -32.03 7.36 1.47
N GLU A 23 -30.82 6.99 1.88
CA GLU A 23 -30.01 7.73 2.86
C GLU A 23 -29.63 9.13 2.38
N SER A 24 -29.44 9.29 1.06
CA SER A 24 -29.22 10.61 0.46
C SER A 24 -30.42 11.55 0.61
N ILE A 25 -31.63 10.98 0.72
CA ILE A 25 -32.85 11.72 1.03
C ILE A 25 -32.90 11.98 2.53
N THR A 26 -32.84 10.94 3.36
CA THR A 26 -32.84 11.08 4.82
C THR A 26 -32.18 9.87 5.48
N PRO A 27 -31.24 10.07 6.42
CA PRO A 27 -30.58 8.95 7.09
C PRO A 27 -31.61 8.05 7.79
N PHE A 28 -31.39 6.74 7.74
CA PHE A 28 -32.19 5.80 8.50
C PHE A 28 -31.95 6.00 10.01
N PRO A 29 -32.96 5.80 10.87
CA PRO A 29 -32.73 5.71 12.30
C PRO A 29 -31.69 4.63 12.60
N GLN A 30 -30.82 4.88 13.59
CA GLN A 30 -29.64 4.06 13.84
C GLN A 30 -29.92 2.56 14.05
N HIS A 31 -31.13 2.19 14.46
CA HIS A 31 -31.57 0.81 14.68
C HIS A 31 -32.39 0.21 13.52
N SER A 32 -32.79 1.00 12.52
CA SER A 32 -33.70 0.55 11.45
C SER A 32 -33.04 -0.38 10.43
N LEU A 33 -31.71 -0.34 10.33
CA LEU A 33 -30.94 -1.21 9.44
C LEU A 33 -30.22 -2.34 10.17
N ASP A 34 -30.27 -2.42 11.51
CA ASP A 34 -29.56 -3.44 12.27
C ASP A 34 -29.97 -4.86 11.86
N THR A 35 -31.28 -5.09 11.70
CA THR A 35 -31.79 -6.38 11.24
C THR A 35 -31.36 -6.70 9.80
N TYR A 36 -31.27 -5.67 8.94
CA TYR A 36 -30.73 -5.83 7.59
C TYR A 36 -29.24 -6.21 7.64
N HIS A 37 -28.42 -5.44 8.36
CA HIS A 37 -26.98 -5.67 8.44
C HIS A 37 -26.66 -7.04 9.05
N LEU A 38 -27.40 -7.47 10.08
CA LEU A 38 -27.27 -8.80 10.67
C LEU A 38 -27.64 -9.90 9.66
N CYS A 39 -28.76 -9.76 8.93
CA CYS A 39 -29.15 -10.74 7.91
C CYS A 39 -28.21 -10.75 6.70
N ALA A 40 -27.79 -9.59 6.19
CA ALA A 40 -26.85 -9.47 5.07
C ALA A 40 -25.48 -10.03 5.46
N ARG A 41 -24.99 -9.76 6.67
CA ARG A 41 -23.76 -10.35 7.21
C ARG A 41 -23.90 -11.86 7.38
N SER A 42 -25.04 -12.36 7.88
CA SER A 42 -25.31 -13.80 7.98
C SER A 42 -25.30 -14.50 6.61
N ILE A 43 -25.93 -13.90 5.59
CA ILE A 43 -25.91 -14.43 4.22
C ILE A 43 -24.49 -14.39 3.64
N ARG A 44 -23.76 -13.28 3.79
CA ARG A 44 -22.36 -13.16 3.33
C ARG A 44 -21.45 -14.19 4.02
N LEU A 45 -21.64 -14.43 5.32
CA LEU A 45 -20.90 -15.42 6.08
C LEU A 45 -21.22 -16.85 5.59
N GLN A 46 -22.51 -17.18 5.43
CA GLN A 46 -22.92 -18.49 4.91
C GLN A 46 -22.41 -18.74 3.48
N LEU A 47 -22.39 -17.71 2.63
CA LEU A 47 -21.79 -17.79 1.29
C LEU A 47 -20.27 -18.03 1.35
N SER A 48 -19.58 -17.51 2.37
CA SER A 48 -18.14 -17.69 2.55
C SER A 48 -17.73 -19.05 3.14
N THR A 49 -18.66 -19.73 3.84
CA THR A 49 -18.41 -21.01 4.52
C THR A 49 -19.10 -22.20 3.87
N MET A 50 -19.87 -22.00 2.80
CA MET A 50 -20.63 -23.06 2.14
C MET A 50 -19.71 -24.02 1.36
N PRO A 51 -19.77 -25.34 1.60
CA PRO A 51 -19.10 -26.34 0.75
C PRO A 51 -19.75 -26.39 -0.64
N GLU A 52 -18.99 -26.85 -1.66
CA GLU A 52 -19.38 -26.82 -3.08
C GLU A 52 -20.74 -27.52 -3.39
N GLU A 53 -21.21 -28.42 -2.53
CA GLU A 53 -22.48 -29.16 -2.71
C GLU A 53 -23.56 -28.84 -1.65
N GLY A 54 -23.42 -27.74 -0.90
CA GLY A 54 -24.38 -27.40 0.16
C GLY A 54 -25.78 -26.98 -0.34
N PRO A 55 -26.85 -27.20 0.46
CA PRO A 55 -28.22 -26.85 0.07
C PRO A 55 -28.47 -25.33 0.05
N TRP A 56 -28.71 -24.77 -1.14
CA TRP A 56 -29.03 -23.34 -1.38
C TRP A 56 -30.40 -22.90 -0.87
N THR A 57 -31.23 -23.83 -0.40
CA THR A 57 -32.60 -23.58 0.05
C THR A 57 -32.65 -22.62 1.24
N ASP A 58 -31.72 -22.72 2.18
CA ASP A 58 -31.64 -21.79 3.32
C ASP A 58 -31.25 -20.36 2.88
N VAL A 59 -30.23 -20.23 2.02
CA VAL A 59 -29.78 -18.93 1.49
C VAL A 59 -30.88 -18.26 0.66
N LYS A 60 -31.58 -19.00 -0.20
CA LYS A 60 -32.70 -18.47 -1.00
C LYS A 60 -33.88 -18.03 -0.13
N SER A 61 -34.20 -18.80 0.91
CA SER A 61 -35.24 -18.44 1.88
C SER A 61 -34.88 -17.15 2.64
N LYS A 62 -33.65 -17.05 3.16
CA LYS A 62 -33.14 -15.86 3.84
C LYS A 62 -33.09 -14.63 2.92
N LEU A 63 -32.66 -14.81 1.67
CA LEU A 63 -32.64 -13.72 0.68
C LEU A 63 -34.06 -13.22 0.37
N THR A 64 -35.04 -14.11 0.30
CA THR A 64 -36.44 -13.75 0.06
C THR A 64 -37.02 -12.97 1.25
N LYS A 65 -36.73 -13.41 2.48
CA LYS A 65 -37.06 -12.67 3.71
C LYS A 65 -36.38 -11.31 3.76
N LEU A 66 -35.09 -11.23 3.38
CA LEU A 66 -34.33 -9.98 3.35
C LEU A 66 -34.90 -8.98 2.35
N LYS A 67 -35.29 -9.43 1.14
CA LYS A 67 -35.96 -8.58 0.14
C LYS A 67 -37.26 -7.99 0.68
N SER A 68 -38.08 -8.81 1.35
CA SER A 68 -39.34 -8.37 1.96
C SER A 68 -39.10 -7.37 3.09
N LEU A 69 -38.15 -7.68 3.99
CA LEU A 69 -37.77 -6.81 5.11
C LEU A 69 -37.29 -5.44 4.62
N ILE A 70 -36.37 -5.41 3.67
CA ILE A 70 -35.81 -4.17 3.11
C ILE A 70 -36.87 -3.35 2.40
N LYS A 71 -37.74 -4.01 1.63
CA LYS A 71 -38.85 -3.34 1.00
C LYS A 71 -39.75 -2.67 2.04
N HIS A 72 -40.07 -3.37 3.13
CA HIS A 72 -40.87 -2.81 4.21
C HIS A 72 -40.17 -1.64 4.93
N ILE A 73 -38.87 -1.77 5.23
CA ILE A 73 -38.06 -0.71 5.85
C ILE A 73 -38.04 0.54 4.96
N ILE A 74 -37.75 0.38 3.66
CA ILE A 74 -37.67 1.48 2.71
C ILE A 74 -39.04 2.13 2.53
N VAL A 75 -40.09 1.34 2.29
CA VAL A 75 -41.46 1.84 2.13
C VAL A 75 -41.88 2.62 3.37
N SER A 76 -41.70 2.06 4.57
CA SER A 76 -42.06 2.73 5.83
C SER A 76 -41.27 4.01 6.07
N HIS A 77 -39.96 4.00 5.76
CA HIS A 77 -39.10 5.18 5.91
C HIS A 77 -39.47 6.28 4.91
N VAL A 78 -39.71 5.91 3.65
CA VAL A 78 -40.16 6.82 2.59
C VAL A 78 -41.55 7.37 2.89
N ASP A 79 -42.48 6.57 3.40
CA ASP A 79 -43.82 7.02 3.80
C ASP A 79 -43.75 8.06 4.92
N LYS A 80 -42.89 7.83 5.93
CA LYS A 80 -42.63 8.80 7.00
C LYS A 80 -42.00 10.09 6.47
N ILE A 81 -41.11 9.98 5.48
CA ILE A 81 -40.45 11.12 4.85
C ILE A 81 -41.41 11.91 3.98
N THR A 82 -42.30 11.27 3.21
CA THR A 82 -43.16 11.92 2.21
C THR A 82 -44.46 12.45 2.78
N ALA A 83 -44.96 11.88 3.89
CA ALA A 83 -46.20 12.29 4.57
C ALA A 83 -46.27 13.81 4.90
N PRO A 84 -45.19 14.49 5.36
CA PRO A 84 -45.22 15.93 5.65
C PRO A 84 -45.19 16.83 4.41
N PHE A 85 -44.84 16.31 3.23
CA PHE A 85 -44.58 17.11 2.03
C PHE A 85 -45.67 17.01 0.97
N HIS A 86 -46.71 16.21 1.21
CA HIS A 86 -47.77 15.89 0.25
C HIS A 86 -47.22 15.38 -1.11
N VAL A 87 -46.01 14.81 -1.12
CA VAL A 87 -45.43 14.21 -2.32
C VAL A 87 -46.01 12.81 -2.45
N THR A 88 -46.95 12.65 -3.38
CA THR A 88 -47.57 11.35 -3.66
C THR A 88 -46.58 10.45 -4.38
N TRP A 89 -46.00 9.48 -3.68
CA TRP A 89 -45.33 8.36 -4.33
C TRP A 89 -46.36 7.22 -4.50
N ASN A 90 -46.78 6.97 -5.74
CA ASN A 90 -47.83 5.99 -6.04
C ASN A 90 -47.34 4.58 -5.70
N GLN A 91 -47.76 4.05 -4.56
CA GLN A 91 -47.65 2.62 -4.27
C GLN A 91 -48.71 1.89 -5.09
N SER A 92 -48.30 1.11 -6.09
CA SER A 92 -49.21 0.12 -6.68
C SER A 92 -49.51 -0.96 -5.64
N GLU A 93 -50.75 -1.42 -5.56
CA GLU A 93 -51.17 -2.52 -4.65
C GLU A 93 -50.43 -3.86 -4.94
N THR A 94 -49.70 -3.94 -6.06
CA THR A 94 -48.86 -5.07 -6.42
C THR A 94 -47.50 -5.06 -5.70
N PRO A 95 -46.93 -6.23 -5.39
CA PRO A 95 -45.62 -6.30 -4.76
C PRO A 95 -44.51 -5.79 -5.71
N LEU A 96 -44.13 -4.52 -5.54
CA LEU A 96 -42.91 -3.89 -6.10
C LEU A 96 -41.69 -4.81 -6.06
N SER A 97 -41.05 -4.97 -7.22
CA SER A 97 -39.72 -5.57 -7.38
C SER A 97 -38.61 -4.62 -6.87
N LEU A 98 -37.41 -5.14 -6.61
CA LEU A 98 -36.26 -4.29 -6.23
C LEU A 98 -35.89 -3.27 -7.30
N THR A 99 -36.06 -3.61 -8.59
CA THR A 99 -35.78 -2.70 -9.70
C THR A 99 -36.78 -1.54 -9.73
N GLU A 100 -38.07 -1.82 -9.49
CA GLU A 100 -39.09 -0.78 -9.37
C GLU A 100 -38.88 0.07 -8.13
N LEU A 101 -38.52 -0.54 -6.99
CA LEU A 101 -38.20 0.18 -5.76
C LEU A 101 -37.02 1.15 -5.95
N HIS A 102 -35.97 0.72 -6.66
CA HIS A 102 -34.84 1.57 -7.01
C HIS A 102 -35.26 2.73 -7.92
N ARG A 103 -36.05 2.44 -8.95
CA ARG A 103 -36.57 3.49 -9.85
C ARG A 103 -37.40 4.52 -9.08
N LEU A 104 -38.31 4.07 -8.23
CA LEU A 104 -39.21 4.93 -7.46
C LEU A 104 -38.46 5.80 -6.44
N THR A 105 -37.51 5.22 -5.70
CA THR A 105 -36.68 5.97 -4.73
C THR A 105 -35.81 7.02 -5.42
N ARG A 106 -35.28 6.72 -6.61
CA ARG A 106 -34.54 7.69 -7.43
C ARG A 106 -35.43 8.80 -7.97
N THR A 107 -36.62 8.47 -8.48
CA THR A 107 -37.60 9.47 -8.92
C THR A 107 -38.00 10.39 -7.77
N LEU A 108 -38.23 9.84 -6.57
CA LEU A 108 -38.55 10.62 -5.39
C LEU A 108 -37.39 11.55 -4.97
N ALA A 109 -36.14 11.07 -4.98
CA ALA A 109 -34.97 11.89 -4.69
C ALA A 109 -34.86 13.10 -5.64
N ASN A 110 -35.13 12.88 -6.93
CA ASN A 110 -35.15 13.94 -7.94
C ASN A 110 -36.28 14.94 -7.69
N GLN A 111 -37.50 14.47 -7.39
CA GLN A 111 -38.64 15.34 -7.08
C GLN A 111 -38.38 16.21 -5.84
N ILE A 112 -37.79 15.64 -4.79
CA ILE A 112 -37.41 16.39 -3.58
C ILE A 112 -36.32 17.42 -3.92
N THR A 113 -35.35 17.05 -4.74
CA THR A 113 -34.28 17.95 -5.19
C THR A 113 -34.83 19.15 -5.97
N GLU A 114 -35.71 18.91 -6.94
CA GLU A 114 -36.38 19.97 -7.70
C GLU A 114 -37.21 20.89 -6.80
N HIS A 115 -37.98 20.31 -5.87
CA HIS A 115 -38.77 21.06 -4.89
C HIS A 115 -37.88 21.94 -3.98
N ASN A 116 -36.76 21.38 -3.51
CA ASN A 116 -35.81 22.07 -2.66
C ASN A 116 -35.05 23.18 -3.39
N GLN A 117 -34.69 22.99 -4.66
CA GLN A 117 -34.08 24.02 -5.50
C GLN A 117 -35.05 25.19 -5.73
N ALA A 118 -36.33 24.90 -6.02
CA ALA A 118 -37.37 25.93 -6.15
C ALA A 118 -37.57 26.69 -4.83
N THR A 119 -37.57 25.97 -3.70
CA THR A 119 -37.70 26.54 -2.36
C THR A 119 -36.50 27.41 -1.98
N ALA A 120 -35.27 26.94 -2.23
CA ALA A 120 -34.04 27.69 -2.00
C ALA A 120 -34.02 28.99 -2.83
N LYS A 121 -34.43 28.93 -4.10
CA LYS A 121 -34.55 30.12 -4.96
C LYS A 121 -35.56 31.12 -4.38
N SER A 122 -36.72 30.63 -3.93
CA SER A 122 -37.75 31.44 -3.26
C SER A 122 -37.24 32.10 -1.98
N LEU A 123 -36.54 31.35 -1.11
CA LEU A 123 -35.97 31.83 0.14
C LEU A 123 -34.80 32.81 -0.07
N LYS A 124 -33.92 32.59 -1.06
CA LYS A 124 -32.85 33.54 -1.44
C LYS A 124 -33.40 34.88 -1.87
N ILE A 125 -34.45 34.88 -2.71
CA ILE A 125 -35.14 36.11 -3.12
C ILE A 125 -35.76 36.80 -1.92
N LEU A 126 -36.36 36.04 -1.00
CA LEU A 126 -37.01 36.59 0.18
C LEU A 126 -36.01 37.18 1.18
N ARG A 127 -34.91 36.47 1.46
CA ARG A 127 -33.79 36.92 2.29
C ARG A 127 -33.21 38.23 1.76
N ARG A 128 -32.95 38.33 0.45
CA ARG A 128 -32.48 39.59 -0.18
C ARG A 128 -33.46 40.75 0.01
N LYS A 129 -34.76 40.50 -0.05
CA LYS A 129 -35.79 41.54 0.10
C LYS A 129 -35.96 42.06 1.54
N ILE A 130 -35.53 41.29 2.54
CA ILE A 130 -35.65 41.67 3.95
C ILE A 130 -34.29 41.98 4.61
N ALA A 131 -33.17 41.77 3.89
CA ALA A 131 -31.80 41.89 4.41
C ALA A 131 -31.53 43.23 5.10
N ASP A 132 -32.11 44.31 4.58
CA ASP A 132 -31.86 45.66 5.08
C ASP A 132 -32.72 46.03 6.31
N ASN A 133 -33.77 45.25 6.60
CA ASN A 133 -34.79 45.60 7.60
C ASN A 133 -35.08 44.51 8.65
N ALA A 134 -34.61 43.28 8.43
CA ALA A 134 -34.82 42.15 9.35
C ALA A 134 -33.66 42.02 10.36
N PRO A 135 -33.91 41.58 11.59
CA PRO A 135 -32.87 41.32 12.57
C PRO A 135 -31.91 40.23 12.10
N GLN A 136 -30.65 40.34 12.50
CA GLN A 136 -29.56 39.49 12.04
C GLN A 136 -29.78 38.02 12.42
N GLU A 137 -30.49 37.73 13.52
CA GLU A 137 -30.86 36.35 13.87
C GLU A 137 -31.79 35.72 12.83
N LEU A 138 -32.75 36.48 12.28
CA LEU A 138 -33.64 35.99 11.23
C LEU A 138 -32.86 35.73 9.93
N LEU A 139 -31.92 36.61 9.57
CA LEU A 139 -31.07 36.39 8.39
C LEU A 139 -30.17 35.16 8.56
N ALA A 140 -29.66 34.92 9.76
CA ALA A 140 -28.91 33.71 10.10
C ALA A 140 -29.78 32.45 10.05
N GLU A 141 -31.06 32.51 10.46
CA GLU A 141 -32.02 31.40 10.29
C GLU A 141 -32.22 31.07 8.79
N PHE A 142 -32.37 32.09 7.94
CA PHE A 142 -32.45 31.91 6.47
C PHE A 142 -31.17 31.29 5.91
N ASP A 143 -30.01 31.81 6.29
CA ASP A 143 -28.71 31.33 5.79
C ASP A 143 -28.43 29.90 6.22
N THR A 144 -28.81 29.52 7.44
CA THR A 144 -28.68 28.15 7.94
C THR A 144 -29.51 27.17 7.10
N ILE A 145 -30.75 27.54 6.76
CA ILE A 145 -31.63 26.70 5.94
C ILE A 145 -31.16 26.64 4.49
N LEU A 146 -30.73 27.77 3.92
CA LEU A 146 -30.18 27.83 2.57
C LEU A 146 -28.90 27.00 2.45
N LYS A 147 -28.00 27.08 3.43
CA LYS A 147 -26.78 26.26 3.48
C LYS A 147 -27.11 24.78 3.62
N LYS A 148 -28.15 24.43 4.40
CA LYS A 148 -28.61 23.04 4.52
C LYS A 148 -29.17 22.50 3.20
N LEU A 149 -29.95 23.31 2.48
CA LEU A 149 -30.49 22.97 1.15
C LEU A 149 -29.41 22.85 0.07
N GLU A 150 -28.33 23.64 0.17
CA GLU A 150 -27.19 23.57 -0.74
C GLU A 150 -26.29 22.36 -0.49
N LEU A 151 -26.06 22.01 0.79
CA LEU A 151 -25.23 20.86 1.17
C LEU A 151 -25.94 19.52 1.01
N SER A 152 -27.28 19.50 1.04
CA SER A 152 -28.06 18.27 0.93
C SER A 152 -29.34 18.51 0.11
N PRO A 153 -29.22 18.54 -1.24
CA PRO A 153 -30.31 18.93 -2.14
C PRO A 153 -31.53 18.00 -2.05
N ALA A 154 -31.31 16.73 -1.73
CA ALA A 154 -32.36 15.72 -1.58
C ALA A 154 -32.92 15.64 -0.14
N CYS A 155 -32.41 16.45 0.81
CA CYS A 155 -32.87 16.41 2.21
C CYS A 155 -34.19 17.19 2.37
N PRO A 156 -35.27 16.56 2.86
CA PRO A 156 -36.55 17.24 3.02
C PRO A 156 -36.45 18.40 4.03
N VAL A 157 -36.79 19.61 3.60
CA VAL A 157 -36.88 20.77 4.51
C VAL A 157 -38.34 21.03 4.83
N SER A 158 -38.72 20.81 6.10
CA SER A 158 -40.10 20.90 6.57
C SER A 158 -40.81 22.15 6.04
N LEU A 159 -42.00 21.93 5.46
CA LEU A 159 -42.85 22.98 4.92
C LEU A 159 -43.19 24.02 5.99
N ASP A 160 -43.34 23.59 7.25
CA ASP A 160 -43.60 24.46 8.40
C ASP A 160 -42.44 25.41 8.67
N THR A 161 -41.19 24.96 8.53
CA THR A 161 -40.02 25.81 8.70
C THR A 161 -39.90 26.84 7.58
N VAL A 162 -40.21 26.43 6.34
CA VAL A 162 -40.25 27.34 5.18
C VAL A 162 -41.38 28.37 5.31
N LEU A 163 -42.57 27.94 5.74
CA LEU A 163 -43.72 28.80 6.00
C LEU A 163 -43.47 29.75 7.18
N TYR A 164 -42.83 29.28 8.24
CA TYR A 164 -42.40 30.07 9.39
C TYR A 164 -41.47 31.20 8.98
N LEU A 165 -40.42 30.90 8.21
CA LEU A 165 -39.50 31.91 7.68
C LEU A 165 -40.20 32.88 6.73
N LYS A 166 -41.08 32.36 5.85
CA LYS A 166 -41.90 33.20 4.96
C LYS A 166 -42.83 34.13 5.73
N ASN A 167 -43.40 33.69 6.85
CA ASN A 167 -44.32 34.47 7.66
C ASN A 167 -43.59 35.49 8.54
N LYS A 168 -42.46 35.14 9.17
CA LYS A 168 -41.58 36.12 9.84
C LYS A 168 -41.13 37.21 8.87
N ALA A 169 -40.73 36.83 7.66
CA ALA A 169 -40.28 37.78 6.63
C ALA A 169 -41.38 38.76 6.16
N LYS A 170 -42.67 38.40 6.24
CA LYS A 170 -43.77 39.30 5.86
C LYS A 170 -43.84 40.55 6.75
N GLY A 171 -43.49 40.45 8.03
CA GLY A 171 -43.49 41.59 8.97
C GLY A 171 -42.46 42.68 8.65
N TYR A 172 -41.47 42.36 7.81
CA TYR A 172 -40.38 43.27 7.43
C TYR A 172 -40.49 43.77 5.99
N LYS A 173 -41.45 43.26 5.22
CA LYS A 173 -41.69 43.72 3.83
C LYS A 173 -42.38 45.08 3.76
N ASN A 174 -43.18 45.43 4.77
CA ASN A 174 -44.02 46.64 4.78
C ASN A 174 -43.97 47.31 6.16
N LYS A 175 -42.94 48.10 6.47
CA LYS A 175 -43.05 49.13 7.52
C LYS A 175 -42.85 50.51 6.90
N PRO A 176 -43.87 51.40 6.92
CA PRO A 176 -43.70 52.77 6.47
C PRO A 176 -42.93 53.56 7.53
N LYS A 177 -41.85 54.24 7.13
CA LYS A 177 -41.18 55.23 7.99
C LYS A 177 -42.07 56.47 8.10
N THR A 178 -42.52 56.78 9.31
CA THR A 178 -43.07 58.09 9.68
C THR A 178 -42.27 58.66 10.86
N SER A 179 -41.87 59.93 10.70
CA SER A 179 -41.61 60.99 11.70
C SER A 179 -40.60 60.74 12.83
N ALA A 180 -39.83 61.70 13.36
CA ALA A 180 -39.29 63.00 12.98
C ALA A 180 -38.45 63.47 14.21
N VAL A 181 -37.14 63.76 14.02
CA VAL A 181 -36.35 64.91 14.58
C VAL A 181 -36.09 64.96 16.13
N PRO A 182 -35.05 65.66 16.72
CA PRO A 182 -33.67 66.08 16.34
C PRO A 182 -32.55 65.70 17.38
N ILE A 183 -31.32 66.26 17.21
CA ILE A 183 -30.22 66.54 18.20
C ILE A 183 -29.12 65.43 18.27
N MET A 184 -27.80 65.64 18.18
CA MET A 184 -26.89 66.80 18.22
C MET A 184 -25.59 66.50 17.43
N GLU A 185 -24.85 67.56 17.11
CA GLU A 185 -23.52 67.59 16.51
C GLU A 185 -22.48 66.74 17.28
N GLU A 186 -21.74 65.89 16.56
CA GLU A 186 -20.37 65.52 16.90
C GLU A 186 -19.57 65.35 15.60
N GLU A 187 -18.30 65.77 15.65
CA GLU A 187 -17.43 66.08 14.51
C GLU A 187 -17.35 64.96 13.45
N LYS A 188 -17.59 65.33 12.18
CA LYS A 188 -17.54 64.42 11.03
C LYS A 188 -16.13 63.78 10.89
N PRO A 189 -15.98 62.45 11.00
CA PRO A 189 -14.76 61.79 10.54
C PRO A 189 -14.66 61.94 9.02
N GLN A 190 -13.59 62.55 8.52
CA GLN A 190 -13.33 62.59 7.07
C GLN A 190 -13.06 61.17 6.57
N SER A 191 -13.91 60.67 5.67
CA SER A 191 -13.77 59.32 5.14
C SER A 191 -12.49 59.19 4.30
N PRO A 192 -11.75 58.06 4.37
CA PRO A 192 -10.56 57.81 3.55
C PRO A 192 -10.85 57.75 2.03
N PHE A 193 -12.12 57.62 1.65
CA PHE A 193 -12.59 57.48 0.27
C PHE A 193 -12.84 58.80 -0.47
N LEU A 194 -12.72 59.95 0.21
CA LEU A 194 -13.02 61.26 -0.38
C LEU A 194 -12.15 61.55 -1.61
N LYS A 195 -10.85 61.22 -1.58
CA LYS A 195 -9.96 61.37 -2.74
C LYS A 195 -10.41 60.54 -3.95
N THR A 196 -10.86 59.31 -3.72
CA THR A 196 -11.36 58.43 -4.79
C THR A 196 -12.69 58.94 -5.34
N LEU A 197 -13.57 59.43 -4.47
CA LEU A 197 -14.81 60.08 -4.87
C LEU A 197 -14.56 61.34 -5.70
N ASP A 198 -13.59 62.17 -5.34
CA ASP A 198 -13.25 63.38 -6.10
C ASP A 198 -12.71 63.04 -7.50
N VAL A 199 -11.86 62.01 -7.62
CA VAL A 199 -11.38 61.52 -8.92
C VAL A 199 -12.53 60.98 -9.78
N LEU A 200 -13.41 60.15 -9.20
CA LEU A 200 -14.56 59.61 -9.93
C LEU A 200 -15.59 60.70 -10.29
N ARG A 201 -15.75 61.72 -9.46
CA ARG A 201 -16.58 62.89 -9.78
C ARG A 201 -15.99 63.69 -10.93
N GLY A 202 -14.67 63.91 -10.96
CA GLY A 202 -14.00 64.54 -12.10
C GLY A 202 -14.24 63.76 -13.41
N GLN A 203 -14.10 62.43 -13.38
CA GLN A 203 -14.40 61.57 -14.53
C GLN A 203 -15.88 61.62 -14.93
N LEU A 204 -16.78 61.65 -13.96
CA LEU A 204 -18.21 61.78 -14.20
C LEU A 204 -18.53 63.13 -14.84
N ASP A 205 -17.96 64.23 -14.34
CA ASP A 205 -18.19 65.59 -14.86
C ASP A 205 -17.70 65.71 -16.31
N GLU A 206 -16.55 65.11 -16.66
CA GLU A 206 -16.08 65.00 -18.05
C GLU A 206 -17.10 64.26 -18.94
N LEU A 207 -17.62 63.12 -18.49
CA LEU A 207 -18.61 62.34 -19.22
C LEU A 207 -19.97 63.03 -19.32
N LEU A 208 -20.37 63.79 -18.30
CA LEU A 208 -21.60 64.58 -18.30
C LEU A 208 -21.49 65.82 -19.19
N ASN A 209 -20.31 66.45 -19.27
CA ASN A 209 -20.02 67.51 -20.23
C ASN A 209 -20.07 66.99 -21.66
N ALA A 210 -19.45 65.84 -21.93
CA ALA A 210 -19.58 65.17 -23.23
C ALA A 210 -21.05 64.85 -23.54
N HIS A 211 -21.80 64.30 -22.57
CA HIS A 211 -23.23 64.05 -22.74
C HIS A 211 -24.03 65.31 -23.08
N ALA A 212 -23.75 66.45 -22.42
CA ALA A 212 -24.45 67.72 -22.70
C ALA A 212 -24.15 68.26 -24.11
N GLN A 213 -22.93 68.05 -24.61
CA GLN A 213 -22.56 68.37 -26.00
C GLN A 213 -23.38 67.52 -26.99
N TRP A 214 -23.43 66.21 -26.78
CA TRP A 214 -24.12 65.29 -27.69
C TRP A 214 -25.65 65.37 -27.58
N ALA A 215 -26.22 65.57 -26.40
CA ALA A 215 -27.67 65.61 -26.20
C ALA A 215 -28.38 66.69 -27.03
N ASN A 216 -27.65 67.76 -27.41
CA ASN A 216 -28.17 68.88 -28.19
C ASN A 216 -27.85 68.78 -29.69
N GLN A 217 -27.31 67.65 -30.17
CA GLN A 217 -27.02 67.44 -31.59
C GLN A 217 -28.34 67.48 -32.39
N ALA A 218 -28.49 68.49 -33.24
CA ALA A 218 -29.63 68.61 -34.13
C ALA A 218 -29.38 67.82 -35.42
N PHE A 219 -30.37 67.02 -35.83
CA PHE A 219 -30.43 66.32 -37.11
C PHE A 219 -31.54 66.93 -37.97
N LEU A 220 -31.43 66.81 -39.29
CA LEU A 220 -32.35 67.47 -40.21
C LEU A 220 -33.75 66.81 -40.18
N PRO A 221 -34.83 67.56 -39.88
CA PRO A 221 -36.18 66.99 -39.68
C PRO A 221 -36.83 66.41 -40.95
N GLY A 222 -36.29 66.73 -42.13
CA GLY A 222 -36.82 66.30 -43.44
C GLY A 222 -36.51 64.85 -43.84
N PHE A 223 -35.74 64.10 -43.04
CA PHE A 223 -35.24 62.76 -43.41
C PHE A 223 -35.81 61.62 -42.56
N ALA A 224 -36.93 61.86 -41.88
CA ALA A 224 -37.66 60.83 -41.14
C ALA A 224 -38.16 59.66 -42.03
N ASP A 225 -38.18 59.87 -43.36
CA ASP A 225 -38.62 58.88 -44.34
C ASP A 225 -37.49 57.98 -44.89
N ASP A 226 -36.19 58.27 -44.62
CA ASP A 226 -35.08 57.38 -45.02
C ASP A 226 -35.04 56.12 -44.14
N PHE A 227 -34.82 54.97 -44.79
CA PHE A 227 -34.86 53.64 -44.18
C PHE A 227 -33.88 53.46 -43.01
N LEU A 228 -32.68 54.02 -43.10
CA LEU A 228 -31.64 53.86 -42.08
C LEU A 228 -31.70 54.98 -41.04
N LEU A 229 -31.87 56.22 -41.48
CA LEU A 229 -31.85 57.39 -40.60
C LEU A 229 -32.98 57.36 -39.58
N SER A 230 -34.19 56.94 -39.98
CA SER A 230 -35.33 56.85 -39.06
C SER A 230 -35.04 55.93 -37.85
N GLY A 231 -34.43 54.77 -38.10
CA GLY A 231 -34.00 53.84 -37.05
C GLY A 231 -32.86 54.41 -36.20
N TRP A 232 -31.78 54.88 -36.84
CA TRP A 232 -30.60 55.38 -36.12
C TRP A 232 -30.89 56.61 -35.28
N VAL A 233 -31.73 57.53 -35.75
CA VAL A 233 -32.15 58.72 -34.98
C VAL A 233 -32.99 58.30 -33.76
N ASN A 234 -33.84 57.28 -33.89
CA ASN A 234 -34.60 56.76 -32.75
C ASN A 234 -33.68 56.08 -31.72
N ASP A 235 -32.71 55.28 -32.18
CA ASP A 235 -31.71 54.66 -31.30
C ASP A 235 -30.85 55.71 -30.59
N TYR A 236 -30.44 56.76 -31.32
CA TYR A 236 -29.71 57.89 -30.75
C TYR A 236 -30.52 58.61 -29.66
N LYS A 237 -31.82 58.84 -29.88
CA LYS A 237 -32.74 59.43 -28.89
C LYS A 237 -32.91 58.51 -27.68
N ALA A 238 -33.06 57.21 -27.89
CA ALA A 238 -33.19 56.22 -26.81
C ALA A 238 -31.93 56.20 -25.94
N LYS A 239 -30.73 56.16 -26.56
CA LYS A 239 -29.45 56.23 -25.85
C LYS A 239 -29.26 57.56 -25.11
N THR A 240 -29.79 58.65 -25.65
CA THR A 240 -29.78 59.94 -24.97
C THR A 240 -30.67 59.92 -23.73
N ALA A 241 -31.86 59.36 -23.83
CA ALA A 241 -32.75 59.17 -22.68
C ALA A 241 -32.14 58.24 -21.61
N ASP A 242 -31.41 57.20 -22.01
CA ASP A 242 -30.71 56.30 -21.07
C ASP A 242 -29.55 57.01 -20.35
N ALA A 243 -28.78 57.84 -21.06
CA ALA A 243 -27.76 58.69 -20.46
C ALA A 243 -28.37 59.75 -19.52
N ASP A 244 -29.50 60.36 -19.88
CA ASP A 244 -30.23 61.31 -19.02
C ASP A 244 -30.71 60.65 -17.73
N LYS A 245 -31.23 59.42 -17.82
CA LYS A 245 -31.61 58.63 -16.64
C LYS A 245 -30.40 58.30 -15.76
N ALA A 246 -29.28 57.91 -16.37
CA ALA A 246 -28.05 57.60 -15.65
C ALA A 246 -27.48 58.84 -14.95
N LYS A 247 -27.51 60.00 -15.63
CA LYS A 247 -27.18 61.32 -15.07
C LYS A 247 -28.06 61.64 -13.87
N LEU A 248 -29.38 61.64 -14.04
CA LEU A 248 -30.33 61.93 -12.95
C LEU A 248 -30.15 61.01 -11.75
N PHE A 249 -29.95 59.72 -12.01
CA PHE A 249 -29.69 58.72 -10.98
C PHE A 249 -28.44 59.07 -10.17
N ILE A 250 -27.30 59.27 -10.84
CA ILE A 250 -26.03 59.45 -10.14
C ILE A 250 -25.88 60.84 -9.52
N THR A 251 -26.39 61.90 -10.14
CA THR A 251 -26.40 63.24 -9.53
C THR A 251 -27.30 63.27 -8.29
N GLY A 252 -28.45 62.60 -8.34
CA GLY A 252 -29.31 62.44 -7.16
C GLY A 252 -28.61 61.63 -6.06
N ARG A 253 -27.92 60.55 -6.41
CA ARG A 253 -27.14 59.75 -5.45
C ARG A 253 -26.01 60.54 -4.82
N ILE A 254 -25.19 61.25 -5.59
CA ILE A 254 -24.13 62.12 -5.08
C ILE A 254 -24.71 63.15 -4.11
N GLN A 255 -25.77 63.87 -4.50
CA GLN A 255 -26.38 64.91 -3.68
C GLN A 255 -26.92 64.38 -2.34
N HIS A 256 -27.37 63.13 -2.29
CA HIS A 256 -27.94 62.53 -1.08
C HIS A 256 -26.95 61.74 -0.22
N THR A 257 -25.79 61.32 -0.74
CA THR A 257 -24.89 60.38 -0.05
C THR A 257 -23.49 60.93 0.23
N LEU A 258 -23.08 62.02 -0.42
CA LEU A 258 -21.74 62.62 -0.30
C LEU A 258 -21.41 63.14 1.11
N GLU A 259 -22.43 63.47 1.91
CA GLU A 259 -22.24 63.97 3.27
C GLU A 259 -22.16 62.87 4.34
N PHE A 260 -22.35 61.60 3.95
CA PHE A 260 -22.46 60.46 4.85
C PHE A 260 -21.34 59.43 4.59
N PRO A 261 -20.26 59.42 5.40
CA PRO A 261 -19.08 58.57 5.21
C PRO A 261 -19.37 57.08 4.99
N ASP A 262 -20.37 56.53 5.68
CA ASP A 262 -20.75 55.11 5.62
C ASP A 262 -21.32 54.69 4.26
N TYR A 263 -21.74 55.65 3.43
CA TYR A 263 -22.27 55.39 2.09
C TYR A 263 -21.24 55.62 0.98
N HIS A 264 -20.02 56.05 1.31
CA HIS A 264 -19.02 56.40 0.30
C HIS A 264 -18.54 55.20 -0.52
N GLU A 265 -18.46 54.00 0.05
CA GLU A 265 -18.09 52.79 -0.70
C GLU A 265 -19.19 52.37 -1.69
N ILE A 266 -20.45 52.47 -1.27
CA ILE A 266 -21.61 52.25 -2.15
C ILE A 266 -21.63 53.30 -3.26
N LEU A 267 -21.41 54.57 -2.91
CA LEU A 267 -21.34 55.67 -3.86
C LEU A 267 -20.19 55.48 -4.85
N ILE A 268 -19.02 54.98 -4.43
CA ILE A 268 -17.90 54.64 -5.32
C ILE A 268 -18.32 53.55 -6.31
N SER A 269 -18.94 52.47 -5.85
CA SER A 269 -19.38 51.38 -6.72
C SER A 269 -20.45 51.85 -7.73
N GLU A 270 -21.42 52.64 -7.26
CA GLU A 270 -22.45 53.24 -8.11
C GLU A 270 -21.85 54.25 -9.10
N LEU A 271 -20.88 55.06 -8.68
CA LEU A 271 -20.15 55.99 -9.55
C LEU A 271 -19.37 55.24 -10.62
N GLN A 272 -18.58 54.23 -10.26
CA GLN A 272 -17.80 53.43 -11.22
C GLN A 272 -18.72 52.75 -12.24
N ARG A 273 -19.82 52.16 -11.78
CA ARG A 273 -20.80 51.53 -12.67
C ARG A 273 -21.44 52.54 -13.62
N THR A 274 -21.84 53.70 -13.10
CA THR A 274 -22.44 54.75 -13.93
C THR A 274 -21.44 55.40 -14.87
N ILE A 275 -20.17 55.56 -14.47
CA ILE A 275 -19.09 56.06 -15.34
C ILE A 275 -18.88 55.10 -16.51
N THR A 276 -18.77 53.79 -16.27
CA THR A 276 -18.64 52.79 -17.36
C THR A 276 -19.84 52.84 -18.30
N LEU A 277 -21.06 52.87 -17.74
CA LEU A 277 -22.28 52.96 -18.53
C LEU A 277 -22.34 54.24 -19.38
N LEU A 278 -22.04 55.40 -18.79
CA LEU A 278 -22.04 56.67 -19.51
C LEU A 278 -20.93 56.73 -20.56
N LYS A 279 -19.76 56.14 -20.29
CA LYS A 279 -18.67 56.04 -21.28
C LYS A 279 -19.10 55.23 -22.49
N GLU A 280 -19.63 54.03 -22.28
CA GLU A 280 -20.13 53.18 -23.37
C GLU A 280 -21.29 53.83 -24.12
N THR A 281 -22.23 54.45 -23.39
CA THR A 281 -23.40 55.11 -23.99
C THR A 281 -22.99 56.36 -24.78
N ASN A 282 -22.04 57.16 -24.28
CA ASN A 282 -21.48 58.30 -25.01
C ASN A 282 -20.78 57.87 -26.28
N GLN A 283 -19.97 56.80 -26.22
CA GLN A 283 -19.28 56.25 -27.38
C GLN A 283 -20.28 55.76 -28.44
N GLN A 284 -21.27 54.95 -28.05
CA GLN A 284 -22.31 54.46 -28.97
C GLN A 284 -23.10 55.61 -29.61
N ARG A 285 -23.39 56.67 -28.84
CA ARG A 285 -24.03 57.88 -29.38
C ARG A 285 -23.13 58.61 -30.36
N GLN A 286 -21.85 58.79 -30.05
CA GLN A 286 -20.90 59.42 -30.95
C GLN A 286 -20.83 58.65 -32.28
N GLU A 287 -20.66 57.33 -32.22
CA GLU A 287 -20.64 56.47 -33.41
C GLU A 287 -21.95 56.56 -34.21
N LEU A 288 -23.10 56.61 -33.54
CA LEU A 288 -24.40 56.80 -34.18
C LEU A 288 -24.53 58.20 -34.80
N ALA A 289 -24.11 59.26 -34.10
CA ALA A 289 -24.14 60.63 -34.62
C ALA A 289 -23.25 60.77 -35.85
N GLU A 290 -22.02 60.24 -35.81
CA GLU A 290 -21.12 60.24 -36.96
C GLU A 290 -21.73 59.50 -38.15
N LYS A 291 -22.37 58.34 -37.93
CA LYS A 291 -23.09 57.60 -38.98
C LYS A 291 -24.29 58.37 -39.54
N ILE A 292 -25.08 58.99 -38.67
CA ILE A 292 -26.25 59.81 -39.06
C ILE A 292 -25.77 60.99 -39.90
N LEU A 293 -24.79 61.76 -39.43
CA LEU A 293 -24.25 62.92 -40.15
C LEU A 293 -23.60 62.55 -41.48
N ALA A 294 -22.82 61.45 -41.51
CA ALA A 294 -22.24 60.95 -42.75
C ALA A 294 -23.33 60.55 -43.76
N ARG A 295 -24.42 59.93 -43.29
CA ARG A 295 -25.56 59.56 -44.13
C ARG A 295 -26.37 60.78 -44.58
N GLU A 296 -26.58 61.78 -43.72
CA GLU A 296 -27.21 63.06 -44.08
C GLU A 296 -26.43 63.78 -45.18
N ALA A 297 -25.11 63.87 -45.04
CA ALA A 297 -24.24 64.48 -46.06
C ALA A 297 -24.27 63.72 -47.40
N LEU A 298 -24.51 62.41 -47.37
CA LEU A 298 -24.63 61.57 -48.57
C LEU A 298 -25.96 61.77 -49.31
N ILE A 299 -27.07 61.84 -48.58
CA ILE A 299 -28.42 61.95 -49.17
C ILE A 299 -28.81 63.40 -49.50
N CYS A 300 -28.20 64.37 -48.80
CA CYS A 300 -28.43 65.80 -48.95
C CYS A 300 -27.09 66.53 -49.08
N PRO A 301 -26.41 66.40 -50.25
CA PRO A 301 -25.15 67.09 -50.49
C PRO A 301 -25.29 68.61 -50.35
N ALA A 302 -24.33 69.25 -49.67
CA ALA A 302 -24.30 70.70 -49.46
C ALA A 302 -23.93 71.50 -50.72
N GLN A 303 -23.50 70.82 -51.79
CA GLN A 303 -23.13 71.42 -53.06
C GLN A 303 -24.38 71.89 -53.83
N HIS A 304 -24.33 73.10 -54.39
CA HIS A 304 -25.42 73.69 -55.18
C HIS A 304 -25.14 73.76 -56.68
N ASP A 305 -23.96 73.30 -57.11
CA ASP A 305 -23.57 73.24 -58.51
C ASP A 305 -24.31 72.10 -59.24
N PRO A 306 -25.03 72.39 -60.34
CA PRO A 306 -25.80 71.39 -61.08
C PRO A 306 -24.97 70.23 -61.64
N GLU A 307 -23.75 70.48 -62.14
CA GLU A 307 -22.90 69.42 -62.71
C GLU A 307 -22.47 68.43 -61.63
N THR A 308 -22.08 68.93 -60.46
CA THR A 308 -21.70 68.12 -59.31
C THR A 308 -22.90 67.32 -58.76
N LEU A 309 -24.08 67.93 -58.68
CA LEU A 309 -25.31 67.25 -58.24
C LEU A 309 -25.76 66.16 -59.23
N GLU A 310 -25.56 66.36 -60.53
CA GLU A 310 -25.83 65.35 -61.55
C GLU A 310 -24.88 64.15 -61.42
N GLN A 311 -23.59 64.38 -61.19
CA GLN A 311 -22.62 63.31 -60.95
C GLN A 311 -22.93 62.50 -59.67
N LEU A 312 -23.33 63.18 -58.59
CA LEU A 312 -23.74 62.52 -57.34
C LEU A 312 -25.02 61.70 -57.52
N MET A 313 -26.01 62.23 -58.26
CA MET A 313 -27.22 61.49 -58.63
C MET A 313 -26.88 60.25 -59.47
N LEU A 314 -25.98 60.36 -60.45
CA LEU A 314 -25.55 59.23 -61.26
C LEU A 314 -24.86 58.16 -60.39
N THR A 315 -24.02 58.58 -59.44
CA THR A 315 -23.36 57.68 -58.49
C THR A 315 -24.36 56.96 -57.60
N ALA A 316 -25.35 57.67 -57.05
CA ALA A 316 -26.43 57.09 -56.26
C ALA A 316 -27.27 56.09 -57.07
N LYS A 317 -27.58 56.42 -58.33
CA LYS A 317 -28.28 55.53 -59.28
C LYS A 317 -27.46 54.27 -59.57
N ILE A 318 -26.16 54.41 -59.85
CA ILE A 318 -25.26 53.27 -60.10
C ILE A 318 -25.19 52.35 -58.88
N LEU A 319 -25.13 52.92 -57.67
CA LEU A 319 -25.11 52.13 -56.44
C LEU A 319 -26.42 51.35 -56.24
N LEU A 320 -27.58 52.00 -56.38
CA LEU A 320 -28.89 51.35 -56.31
C LEU A 320 -28.97 50.21 -57.31
N LYS A 321 -28.59 50.49 -58.57
CA LYS A 321 -28.56 49.50 -59.64
C LYS A 321 -27.70 48.30 -59.28
N LYS A 322 -26.47 48.52 -58.82
CA LYS A 322 -25.54 47.47 -58.40
C LYS A 322 -26.09 46.62 -57.26
N GLN A 323 -26.69 47.26 -56.24
CA GLN A 323 -27.25 46.55 -55.09
C GLN A 323 -28.47 45.71 -55.48
N PHE A 324 -29.33 46.26 -56.33
CA PHE A 324 -30.47 45.54 -56.86
C PHE A 324 -30.06 44.33 -57.72
N GLU A 325 -29.09 44.50 -58.61
CA GLU A 325 -28.55 43.39 -59.42
C GLU A 325 -27.92 42.31 -58.55
N THR A 326 -27.18 42.70 -57.51
CA THR A 326 -26.58 41.77 -56.53
C THR A 326 -27.66 41.00 -55.79
N PHE A 327 -28.70 41.67 -55.30
CA PHE A 327 -29.86 41.03 -54.68
C PHE A 327 -30.51 40.02 -55.63
N LEU A 328 -30.78 40.40 -56.89
CA LEU A 328 -31.43 39.52 -57.87
C LEU A 328 -30.56 38.29 -58.20
N LEU A 329 -29.25 38.48 -58.38
CA LEU A 329 -28.32 37.38 -58.61
C LEU A 329 -28.33 36.39 -57.45
N THR A 330 -28.39 36.86 -56.21
CA THR A 330 -28.48 35.98 -55.04
C THR A 330 -29.86 35.34 -54.92
N PHE A 331 -30.92 36.11 -55.08
CA PHE A 331 -32.31 35.66 -55.02
C PHE A 331 -32.58 34.52 -56.00
N CYS A 332 -32.14 34.66 -57.26
CA CYS A 332 -32.37 33.65 -58.31
C CYS A 332 -31.62 32.32 -58.11
N VAL A 333 -30.67 32.28 -57.16
CA VAL A 333 -29.92 31.06 -56.81
C VAL A 333 -30.55 30.36 -55.60
N ILE A 334 -31.46 31.00 -54.86
CA ILE A 334 -32.13 30.37 -53.71
C ILE A 334 -33.00 29.23 -54.20
N ASP A 335 -32.69 28.02 -53.74
CA ASP A 335 -33.47 26.83 -54.03
C ASP A 335 -34.67 26.72 -53.07
N VAL A 336 -35.88 26.86 -53.62
CA VAL A 336 -37.16 26.74 -52.91
C VAL A 336 -37.93 25.45 -53.26
N ASN A 337 -37.24 24.43 -53.81
CA ASN A 337 -37.88 23.21 -54.31
C ASN A 337 -38.53 22.35 -53.22
N ASN A 338 -38.05 22.41 -51.97
CA ASN A 338 -38.60 21.63 -50.86
C ASN A 338 -39.71 22.39 -50.10
N LYS A 339 -40.91 22.47 -50.68
CA LYS A 339 -42.04 23.20 -50.09
C LYS A 339 -42.63 22.55 -48.84
N ASP A 340 -42.25 21.33 -48.50
CA ASP A 340 -42.72 20.62 -47.30
C ASP A 340 -41.85 20.92 -46.06
N ASP A 341 -40.64 21.47 -46.26
CA ASP A 341 -39.75 21.87 -45.17
C ASP A 341 -40.21 23.19 -44.52
N LYS A 342 -40.38 23.18 -43.19
CA LYS A 342 -40.89 24.33 -42.42
C LYS A 342 -39.99 25.56 -42.52
N ASP A 343 -38.67 25.36 -42.58
CA ASP A 343 -37.71 26.46 -42.69
C ASP A 343 -37.78 27.10 -44.09
N THR A 344 -37.91 26.27 -45.12
CA THR A 344 -38.13 26.71 -46.51
C THR A 344 -39.44 27.51 -46.64
N GLN A 345 -40.52 27.07 -46.00
CA GLN A 345 -41.79 27.83 -45.96
C GLN A 345 -41.63 29.18 -45.24
N PHE A 346 -40.86 29.23 -44.15
CA PHE A 346 -40.55 30.48 -43.43
C PHE A 346 -39.81 31.47 -44.35
N PHE A 347 -38.79 31.02 -45.09
CA PHE A 347 -38.06 31.87 -46.02
C PHE A 347 -38.92 32.35 -47.18
N ILE A 348 -39.74 31.46 -47.77
CA ILE A 348 -40.69 31.85 -48.83
C ILE A 348 -41.60 32.97 -48.32
N LYS A 349 -42.16 32.84 -47.11
CA LYS A 349 -43.03 33.88 -46.52
C LYS A 349 -42.31 35.22 -46.37
N ASN A 350 -41.07 35.23 -45.88
CA ASN A 350 -40.28 36.46 -45.71
C ASN A 350 -39.89 37.09 -47.05
N LEU A 351 -39.52 36.27 -48.04
CA LEU A 351 -39.21 36.72 -49.40
C LEU A 351 -40.45 37.34 -50.06
N LEU A 352 -41.62 36.72 -49.91
CA LEU A 352 -42.88 37.28 -50.42
C LEU A 352 -43.24 38.61 -49.77
N GLN A 353 -43.08 38.73 -48.45
CA GLN A 353 -43.28 39.98 -47.73
C GLN A 353 -42.34 41.08 -48.25
N PHE A 354 -41.04 40.77 -48.37
CA PHE A 354 -40.05 41.71 -48.90
C PHE A 354 -40.33 42.13 -50.34
N ILE A 355 -40.73 41.20 -51.22
CA ILE A 355 -41.13 41.51 -52.61
C ILE A 355 -42.33 42.47 -52.64
N GLY A 356 -43.30 42.29 -51.74
CA GLY A 356 -44.43 43.20 -51.58
C GLY A 356 -43.99 44.60 -51.12
N ASP A 357 -43.14 44.66 -50.11
CA ASP A 357 -42.62 45.92 -49.56
C ASP A 357 -41.72 46.66 -50.56
N LEU A 358 -40.90 45.93 -51.33
CA LEU A 358 -40.06 46.44 -52.41
C LEU A 358 -40.91 47.10 -53.49
N LYS A 359 -42.00 46.44 -53.93
CA LYS A 359 -42.95 47.01 -54.89
C LYS A 359 -43.53 48.33 -54.39
N GLN A 360 -44.03 48.35 -53.16
CA GLN A 360 -44.61 49.56 -52.56
C GLN A 360 -43.59 50.69 -52.45
N ARG A 361 -42.35 50.39 -52.05
CA ARG A 361 -41.26 51.38 -51.95
C ARG A 361 -40.86 51.92 -53.32
N PHE A 362 -40.72 51.09 -54.34
CA PHE A 362 -40.44 51.54 -55.70
C PHE A 362 -41.54 52.47 -56.25
N GLN A 363 -42.80 52.20 -55.93
CA GLN A 363 -43.93 53.07 -56.33
C GLN A 363 -43.90 54.46 -55.68
N LYS A 364 -43.26 54.63 -54.52
CA LYS A 364 -43.08 55.95 -53.86
C LYS A 364 -42.13 56.87 -54.64
N TYR A 365 -41.29 56.33 -55.53
CA TYR A 365 -40.28 57.07 -56.27
C TYR A 365 -40.48 56.93 -57.80
N PRO A 366 -41.56 57.46 -58.39
CA PRO A 366 -41.84 57.35 -59.84
C PRO A 366 -40.81 58.11 -60.69
N GLY A 367 -40.13 59.08 -60.10
CA GLY A 367 -38.97 59.73 -60.65
C GLY A 367 -37.68 59.07 -60.19
N ILE A 368 -37.59 57.76 -60.08
CA ILE A 368 -36.31 56.99 -59.94
C ILE A 368 -36.54 55.65 -60.62
N VAL A 369 -37.72 55.08 -60.41
CA VAL A 369 -38.15 53.80 -60.92
C VAL A 369 -39.25 53.96 -61.97
N ASN A 370 -39.08 53.31 -63.11
CA ASN A 370 -40.09 53.25 -64.17
C ASN A 370 -41.30 52.42 -63.71
N SER A 371 -42.44 53.08 -63.49
CA SER A 371 -43.65 52.45 -62.95
C SER A 371 -44.18 51.30 -63.82
N SER A 372 -43.96 51.34 -65.14
CA SER A 372 -44.38 50.26 -66.05
C SER A 372 -43.55 48.98 -65.94
N ALA A 373 -42.33 49.07 -65.39
CA ALA A 373 -41.43 47.93 -65.21
C ALA A 373 -41.59 47.24 -63.84
N ILE A 374 -42.21 47.91 -62.86
CA ILE A 374 -42.38 47.39 -61.49
C ILE A 374 -43.25 46.13 -61.45
N ASP A 375 -44.36 46.10 -62.19
CA ASP A 375 -45.26 44.94 -62.20
C ASP A 375 -44.61 43.74 -62.89
N THR A 376 -43.79 43.96 -63.91
CA THR A 376 -43.00 42.92 -64.58
C THR A 376 -42.01 42.28 -63.61
N LEU A 377 -41.23 43.11 -62.90
CA LEU A 377 -40.29 42.65 -61.87
C LEU A 377 -41.01 41.84 -60.77
N HIS A 378 -42.08 42.40 -60.21
CA HIS A 378 -42.83 41.75 -59.13
C HIS A 378 -43.32 40.35 -59.55
N ASN A 379 -43.88 40.24 -60.76
CA ASN A 379 -44.36 38.96 -61.28
C ASN A 379 -43.21 37.96 -61.52
N GLN A 380 -42.06 38.41 -62.01
CA GLN A 380 -40.90 37.54 -62.20
C GLN A 380 -40.35 36.99 -60.87
N LEU A 381 -40.29 37.83 -59.83
CA LEU A 381 -39.88 37.39 -58.49
C LEU A 381 -40.86 36.38 -57.87
N LEU A 382 -42.17 36.58 -58.04
CA LEU A 382 -43.19 35.63 -57.59
C LEU A 382 -43.11 34.28 -58.34
N MET A 383 -42.88 34.32 -59.65
CA MET A 383 -42.70 33.12 -60.46
C MET A 383 -41.48 32.31 -60.02
N HIS A 384 -40.37 32.97 -59.66
CA HIS A 384 -39.18 32.30 -59.14
C HIS A 384 -39.47 31.53 -57.83
N LEU A 385 -40.31 32.08 -56.95
CA LEU A 385 -40.76 31.39 -55.73
C LEU A 385 -41.83 30.30 -55.99
N GLY A 386 -42.25 30.12 -57.24
CA GLY A 386 -43.26 29.15 -57.64
C GLY A 386 -44.67 29.52 -57.17
N GLU A 387 -44.95 30.81 -56.94
CA GLU A 387 -46.28 31.33 -56.65
C GLU A 387 -47.02 31.62 -57.97
N LYS A 388 -48.24 31.08 -58.13
CA LYS A 388 -49.00 31.19 -59.40
C LYS A 388 -49.73 32.55 -59.49
N LYS A 389 -49.84 33.10 -60.71
CA LYS A 389 -50.86 34.11 -61.04
C LYS A 389 -52.24 33.60 -60.62
N ARG A 390 -53.04 34.46 -59.98
CA ARG A 390 -54.50 34.33 -60.07
C ARG A 390 -54.83 34.48 -61.57
N PHE A 391 -55.30 33.40 -62.18
CA PHE A 391 -55.74 33.20 -63.58
C PHE A 391 -54.72 32.68 -64.62
N LEU A 392 -54.89 31.40 -64.96
CA LEU A 392 -54.70 30.71 -66.26
C LEU A 392 -53.40 30.97 -67.06
N ILE A 393 -52.26 30.41 -66.61
CA ILE A 393 -51.21 29.93 -67.54
C ILE A 393 -50.68 28.59 -66.99
N TRP A 394 -51.03 27.49 -67.65
CA TRP A 394 -50.40 26.18 -67.47
C TRP A 394 -49.12 26.15 -68.31
N GLY A 395 -47.98 25.84 -67.67
CA GLY A 395 -46.75 25.47 -68.37
C GLY A 395 -45.88 26.64 -68.83
N THR A 396 -45.07 27.19 -67.93
CA THR A 396 -43.80 27.83 -68.30
C THR A 396 -42.74 27.36 -67.31
N SER A 397 -41.65 26.81 -67.82
CA SER A 397 -40.52 26.35 -67.01
C SER A 397 -39.98 27.51 -66.15
N LEU A 398 -39.51 27.18 -64.94
CA LEU A 398 -38.69 28.08 -64.13
C LEU A 398 -37.38 28.37 -64.89
N ALA A 399 -37.39 29.31 -65.82
CA ALA A 399 -36.16 29.87 -66.34
C ALA A 399 -35.55 30.74 -65.24
N LYS A 400 -34.38 30.34 -64.72
CA LYS A 400 -33.58 31.22 -63.85
C LYS A 400 -33.25 32.47 -64.66
N MET A 401 -33.50 33.66 -64.11
CA MET A 401 -33.06 34.89 -64.77
C MET A 401 -31.54 34.88 -64.88
N GLU A 402 -31.01 34.98 -66.10
CA GLU A 402 -29.57 35.06 -66.31
C GLU A 402 -29.07 36.46 -66.01
N ALA A 403 -27.76 36.63 -65.81
CA ALA A 403 -27.15 37.93 -65.54
C ALA A 403 -27.49 38.99 -66.62
N LYS A 404 -27.68 38.55 -67.89
CA LYS A 404 -28.11 39.41 -69.00
C LYS A 404 -29.55 39.92 -68.82
N ASP A 405 -30.46 39.04 -68.39
CA ASP A 405 -31.87 39.39 -68.14
C ASP A 405 -32.01 40.32 -66.93
N ILE A 406 -31.20 40.08 -65.88
CA ILE A 406 -31.11 40.94 -64.69
C ILE A 406 -30.64 42.33 -65.09
N THR A 407 -29.58 42.43 -65.90
CA THR A 407 -29.05 43.72 -66.39
C THR A 407 -30.07 44.45 -67.26
N ALA A 408 -30.77 43.73 -68.14
CA ALA A 408 -31.82 44.30 -69.00
C ALA A 408 -33.01 44.84 -68.18
N LEU A 409 -33.47 44.06 -67.20
CA LEU A 409 -34.56 44.46 -66.30
C LEU A 409 -34.16 45.66 -65.44
N SER A 410 -32.94 45.64 -64.91
CA SER A 410 -32.34 46.73 -64.13
C SER A 410 -32.27 48.04 -64.92
N ASN A 411 -31.82 47.99 -66.18
CA ASN A 411 -31.86 49.14 -67.10
C ASN A 411 -33.29 49.63 -67.32
N GLN A 412 -34.22 48.72 -67.65
CA GLN A 412 -35.63 49.06 -67.88
C GLN A 412 -36.28 49.73 -66.65
N LEU A 413 -35.86 49.32 -65.45
CA LEU A 413 -36.38 49.79 -64.18
C LEU A 413 -35.82 51.17 -63.80
N PHE A 414 -34.53 51.43 -64.03
CA PHE A 414 -33.86 52.66 -63.56
C PHE A 414 -33.55 53.69 -64.65
N ASP A 415 -33.72 53.39 -65.95
CA ASP A 415 -33.55 54.34 -67.07
C ASP A 415 -34.79 55.21 -67.29
N VAL A 416 -35.11 56.02 -66.28
CA VAL A 416 -36.16 57.04 -66.34
C VAL A 416 -35.60 58.32 -66.95
N ALA A 417 -36.25 58.86 -67.98
CA ALA A 417 -35.85 60.12 -68.62
C ALA A 417 -35.87 61.31 -67.65
N SER A 418 -34.85 62.17 -67.74
CA SER A 418 -34.79 63.43 -66.99
C SER A 418 -35.63 64.52 -67.68
N PRO A 419 -36.36 65.37 -66.92
CA PRO A 419 -37.09 66.50 -67.48
C PRO A 419 -36.11 67.57 -68.00
N SER A 420 -36.57 68.37 -68.97
CA SER A 420 -35.77 69.39 -69.66
C SER A 420 -35.45 70.65 -68.83
N LYS A 421 -36.04 70.79 -67.64
CA LYS A 421 -35.67 71.78 -66.62
C LYS A 421 -35.50 71.07 -65.28
N VAL A 422 -34.32 71.19 -64.69
CA VAL A 422 -33.96 70.51 -63.44
C VAL A 422 -33.53 71.56 -62.42
N ASP A 423 -34.12 71.54 -61.24
CA ASP A 423 -33.71 72.37 -60.11
C ASP A 423 -32.89 71.54 -59.10
N THR A 424 -32.26 72.22 -58.14
CA THR A 424 -31.47 71.56 -57.08
C THR A 424 -32.33 70.63 -56.22
N ALA A 425 -33.60 70.97 -56.01
CA ALA A 425 -34.56 70.14 -55.27
C ALA A 425 -34.85 68.80 -55.95
N TYR A 426 -34.89 68.77 -57.29
CA TYR A 426 -35.02 67.54 -58.07
C TYR A 426 -33.83 66.59 -57.86
N TYR A 427 -32.59 67.08 -57.95
CA TYR A 427 -31.40 66.24 -57.76
C TYR A 427 -31.34 65.69 -56.34
N ALA A 428 -31.57 66.53 -55.32
CA ALA A 428 -31.58 66.10 -53.92
C ALA A 428 -32.61 64.99 -53.66
N LYS A 429 -33.84 65.12 -54.20
CA LYS A 429 -34.88 64.10 -54.05
C LYS A 429 -34.52 62.77 -54.72
N ARG A 430 -33.86 62.81 -55.89
CA ARG A 430 -33.41 61.60 -56.59
C ARG A 430 -32.23 60.92 -55.92
N ILE A 431 -31.27 61.69 -55.40
CA ILE A 431 -30.13 61.20 -54.63
C ILE A 431 -30.63 60.49 -53.37
N ALA A 432 -31.44 61.18 -52.56
CA ALA A 432 -31.99 60.63 -51.32
C ALA A 432 -32.81 59.35 -51.57
N GLY A 433 -33.74 59.37 -52.55
CA GLY A 433 -34.53 58.19 -52.87
C GLY A 433 -33.71 57.02 -53.42
N SER A 434 -32.61 57.29 -54.16
CA SER A 434 -31.76 56.21 -54.69
C SER A 434 -30.98 55.53 -53.57
N TYR A 435 -30.45 56.30 -52.63
CA TYR A 435 -29.77 55.77 -51.46
C TYR A 435 -30.71 55.08 -50.46
N ASP A 436 -31.94 55.56 -50.29
CA ASP A 436 -32.98 54.91 -49.46
C ASP A 436 -33.33 53.52 -50.01
N LEU A 437 -33.62 53.43 -51.32
CA LEU A 437 -33.92 52.16 -51.98
C LEU A 437 -32.73 51.20 -51.93
N ALA A 438 -31.50 51.69 -52.15
CA ALA A 438 -30.30 50.88 -52.08
C ALA A 438 -30.11 50.28 -50.67
N ALA A 439 -30.31 51.09 -49.63
CA ALA A 439 -30.20 50.66 -48.24
C ALA A 439 -31.28 49.65 -47.84
N PHE A 440 -32.51 49.84 -48.30
CA PHE A 440 -33.61 48.89 -48.07
C PHE A 440 -33.31 47.51 -48.68
N ILE A 441 -32.75 47.48 -49.90
CA ILE A 441 -32.38 46.23 -50.59
C ILE A 441 -31.21 45.55 -49.87
N ASP A 442 -30.17 46.32 -49.52
CA ASP A 442 -28.95 45.80 -48.87
C ASP A 442 -29.23 45.22 -47.47
N ALA A 443 -30.20 45.77 -46.75
CA ALA A 443 -30.54 45.32 -45.40
C ALA A 443 -31.29 43.98 -45.35
N PHE A 444 -31.82 43.49 -46.47
CA PHE A 444 -32.52 42.21 -46.48
C PHE A 444 -31.51 41.04 -46.53
N PRO A 445 -31.61 40.02 -45.64
CA PRO A 445 -30.57 39.01 -45.44
C PRO A 445 -30.55 37.91 -46.53
N ILE A 446 -30.60 38.28 -47.81
CA ILE A 446 -30.73 37.36 -48.94
C ILE A 446 -29.59 36.33 -49.01
N GLN A 447 -28.36 36.75 -48.67
CA GLN A 447 -27.20 35.87 -48.68
C GLN A 447 -27.26 34.82 -47.57
N ALA A 448 -27.71 35.20 -46.38
CA ALA A 448 -27.87 34.25 -45.27
C ALA A 448 -28.97 33.20 -45.58
N ILE A 449 -30.05 33.62 -46.25
CA ILE A 449 -31.09 32.69 -46.71
C ILE A 449 -30.53 31.69 -47.74
N LYS A 450 -29.73 32.16 -48.70
CA LYS A 450 -29.06 31.30 -49.69
C LYS A 450 -28.15 30.26 -49.03
N ASP A 451 -27.36 30.67 -48.04
CA ASP A 451 -26.36 29.81 -47.41
C ASP A 451 -26.95 28.88 -46.33
N TYR A 452 -28.21 29.08 -45.96
CA TYR A 452 -28.89 28.34 -44.89
C TYR A 452 -28.79 26.82 -45.03
N GLN A 453 -29.09 26.27 -46.21
CA GLN A 453 -29.11 24.82 -46.42
C GLN A 453 -27.73 24.19 -46.20
N ILE A 454 -26.66 24.90 -46.59
CA ILE A 454 -25.27 24.46 -46.38
C ILE A 454 -24.95 24.48 -44.89
N LEU A 455 -25.28 25.57 -44.20
CA LEU A 455 -25.03 25.71 -42.76
C LEU A 455 -25.85 24.71 -41.92
N LYS A 456 -27.09 24.41 -42.33
CA LYS A 456 -27.92 23.36 -41.71
C LYS A 456 -27.24 22.00 -41.81
N GLY A 457 -26.74 21.64 -43.00
CA GLY A 457 -25.98 20.40 -43.21
C GLY A 457 -24.70 20.34 -42.37
N ILE A 458 -23.92 21.43 -42.32
CA ILE A 458 -22.70 21.53 -41.50
C ILE A 458 -23.03 21.30 -40.01
N ASN A 459 -24.08 21.94 -39.49
CA ASN A 459 -24.47 21.78 -38.09
C ASN A 459 -24.90 20.33 -37.78
N GLU A 460 -25.57 19.64 -38.71
CA GLU A 460 -25.94 18.23 -38.54
C GLU A 460 -24.69 17.33 -38.49
N ASP A 461 -23.75 17.53 -39.41
CA ASP A 461 -22.48 16.79 -39.46
C ASP A 461 -21.61 17.03 -38.21
N GLU A 462 -21.51 18.29 -37.76
CA GLU A 462 -20.78 18.63 -36.54
C GLU A 462 -21.42 17.98 -35.30
N HIS A 463 -22.74 17.89 -35.24
CA HIS A 463 -23.42 17.20 -34.15
C HIS A 463 -23.09 15.70 -34.13
N LEU A 464 -23.11 15.03 -35.28
CA LEU A 464 -22.74 13.62 -35.39
C LEU A 464 -21.27 13.40 -34.98
N LYS A 465 -20.39 14.33 -35.35
CA LYS A 465 -18.98 14.31 -34.96
C LYS A 465 -18.79 14.46 -33.45
N ILE A 466 -19.55 15.33 -32.79
CA ILE A 466 -19.57 15.46 -31.32
C ILE A 466 -19.97 14.12 -30.68
N LEU A 467 -21.10 13.54 -31.09
CA LEU A 467 -21.59 12.27 -30.54
C LEU A 467 -20.57 11.12 -30.74
N SER A 468 -19.95 11.04 -31.92
CA SER A 468 -18.92 10.04 -32.21
C SER A 468 -17.71 10.18 -31.28
N LYS A 469 -17.21 11.40 -31.09
CA LYS A 469 -16.06 11.64 -30.21
C LYS A 469 -16.39 11.41 -28.73
N GLU A 470 -17.63 11.67 -28.29
CA GLU A 470 -18.04 11.40 -26.91
C GLU A 470 -18.00 9.89 -26.65
N LYS A 471 -18.51 9.11 -27.61
CA LYS A 471 -18.48 7.65 -27.55
C LYS A 471 -17.04 7.10 -27.53
N GLU A 472 -16.15 7.69 -28.33
CA GLU A 472 -14.72 7.32 -28.34
C GLU A 472 -14.05 7.57 -26.99
N ILE A 473 -14.23 8.77 -26.41
CA ILE A 473 -13.70 9.10 -25.08
C ILE A 473 -14.20 8.12 -24.01
N VAL A 474 -15.51 7.81 -24.00
CA VAL A 474 -16.08 6.85 -23.03
C VAL A 474 -15.52 5.45 -23.24
N SER A 475 -15.38 5.01 -24.50
CA SER A 475 -14.80 3.71 -24.84
C SER A 475 -13.34 3.59 -24.35
N ASP A 476 -12.54 4.63 -24.53
CA ASP A 476 -11.15 4.67 -24.08
C ASP A 476 -11.03 4.66 -22.55
N ILE A 477 -11.92 5.36 -21.86
CA ILE A 477 -12.01 5.32 -20.39
C ILE A 477 -12.38 3.91 -19.92
N ASP A 478 -13.38 3.29 -20.54
CA ASP A 478 -13.83 1.94 -20.17
C ASP A 478 -12.71 0.90 -20.41
N ALA A 479 -11.97 1.00 -21.53
CA ALA A 479 -10.83 0.14 -21.81
C ALA A 479 -9.70 0.28 -20.76
N LEU A 480 -9.34 1.52 -20.41
CA LEU A 480 -8.31 1.79 -19.41
C LEU A 480 -8.73 1.34 -18.00
N THR A 481 -10.01 1.53 -17.68
CA THR A 481 -10.63 1.06 -16.42
C THR A 481 -10.60 -0.46 -16.35
N GLN A 482 -10.93 -1.14 -17.45
CA GLN A 482 -10.86 -2.60 -17.53
C GLN A 482 -9.43 -3.11 -17.33
N GLU A 483 -8.45 -2.53 -18.02
CA GLU A 483 -7.05 -2.95 -17.90
C GLU A 483 -6.54 -2.80 -16.46
N LEU A 484 -6.84 -1.68 -15.78
CA LEU A 484 -6.48 -1.49 -14.37
C LEU A 484 -7.22 -2.48 -13.45
N SER A 485 -8.51 -2.72 -13.67
CA SER A 485 -9.33 -3.61 -12.85
C SER A 485 -8.93 -5.08 -12.95
N GLU A 486 -8.41 -5.54 -14.09
CA GLU A 486 -7.83 -6.88 -14.23
C GLU A 486 -6.69 -7.12 -13.22
N TYR A 487 -5.81 -6.14 -12.99
CA TYR A 487 -4.73 -6.28 -12.01
C TYR A 487 -5.21 -6.21 -10.56
N PHE A 488 -6.29 -5.47 -10.26
CA PHE A 488 -6.91 -5.51 -8.93
C PHE A 488 -7.53 -6.87 -8.61
N VAL A 489 -8.02 -7.59 -9.61
CA VAL A 489 -8.47 -8.98 -9.47
C VAL A 489 -7.28 -9.92 -9.23
N LEU A 490 -6.09 -9.64 -9.78
CA LEU A 490 -4.92 -10.50 -9.57
C LEU A 490 -4.20 -10.23 -8.23
N LEU A 491 -4.21 -8.98 -7.78
CA LEU A 491 -3.55 -8.44 -6.58
C LEU A 491 -4.58 -7.78 -5.63
N PRO A 492 -5.22 -8.53 -4.73
CA PRO A 492 -6.18 -7.93 -3.81
C PRO A 492 -5.47 -7.13 -2.72
N GLU A 493 -6.23 -6.18 -2.19
CA GLU A 493 -5.90 -5.12 -1.25
C GLU A 493 -4.99 -5.50 -0.07
N VAL A 494 -5.10 -6.74 0.45
CA VAL A 494 -4.34 -7.26 1.60
C VAL A 494 -2.82 -7.32 1.34
N LEU A 495 -2.37 -7.11 0.10
CA LEU A 495 -0.96 -7.20 -0.29
C LEU A 495 -0.36 -5.87 -0.76
N GLY A 496 -1.13 -4.78 -0.78
CA GLY A 496 -0.77 -3.51 -1.44
C GLY A 496 -1.08 -2.28 -0.61
N GLU A 497 -0.67 -2.22 0.66
CA GLU A 497 -0.91 -1.03 1.49
C GLU A 497 -0.04 0.18 1.11
N ASN A 498 1.01 0.01 0.30
CA ASN A 498 1.90 1.09 -0.15
C ASN A 498 2.33 0.94 -1.62
N GLY A 499 2.56 2.06 -2.32
CA GLY A 499 3.17 2.09 -3.66
C GLY A 499 2.16 2.13 -4.84
N PRO A 500 2.42 1.40 -5.95
CA PRO A 500 1.68 1.54 -7.22
C PRO A 500 0.20 1.14 -7.12
N TRP A 501 -0.18 0.27 -6.18
CA TRP A 501 -1.57 -0.14 -5.95
C TRP A 501 -2.48 1.02 -5.51
N LYS A 502 -2.02 1.82 -4.54
CA LYS A 502 -2.76 2.99 -4.05
C LYS A 502 -2.90 4.06 -5.13
N ALA A 503 -1.83 4.30 -5.90
CA ALA A 503 -1.83 5.24 -7.01
C ALA A 503 -2.78 4.79 -8.13
N ALA A 504 -2.77 3.50 -8.49
CA ALA A 504 -3.69 2.93 -9.47
C ALA A 504 -5.16 3.02 -9.03
N ARG A 505 -5.45 2.87 -7.73
CA ARG A 505 -6.81 3.02 -7.20
C ARG A 505 -7.27 4.47 -7.22
N GLY A 506 -6.39 5.41 -6.89
CA GLY A 506 -6.64 6.84 -7.05
C GLY A 506 -6.97 7.20 -8.50
N LEU A 507 -6.20 6.64 -9.44
CA LEU A 507 -6.43 6.83 -10.87
C LEU A 507 -7.75 6.21 -11.35
N LEU A 508 -8.13 5.04 -10.84
CA LEU A 508 -9.44 4.43 -11.14
C LEU A 508 -10.59 5.33 -10.70
N ALA A 509 -10.55 5.86 -9.48
CA ALA A 509 -11.57 6.79 -8.98
C ALA A 509 -11.61 8.09 -9.82
N GLU A 510 -10.43 8.58 -10.24
CA GLU A 510 -10.35 9.72 -11.16
C GLU A 510 -10.95 9.39 -12.54
N LEU A 511 -10.72 8.20 -13.09
CA LEU A 511 -11.33 7.75 -14.35
C LEU A 511 -12.85 7.59 -14.24
N GLU A 512 -13.36 7.03 -13.13
CA GLU A 512 -14.80 6.90 -12.88
C GLU A 512 -15.50 8.25 -12.77
N THR A 513 -14.88 9.23 -12.10
CA THR A 513 -15.40 10.59 -12.02
C THR A 513 -15.30 11.31 -13.37
N PHE A 514 -14.18 11.14 -14.09
CA PHE A 514 -13.99 11.72 -15.43
C PHE A 514 -14.96 11.14 -16.48
N ARG A 515 -15.41 9.89 -16.31
CA ARG A 515 -16.40 9.22 -17.16
C ARG A 515 -17.75 9.93 -17.16
N VAL A 516 -18.14 10.54 -16.04
CA VAL A 516 -19.40 11.30 -15.94
C VAL A 516 -19.16 12.69 -16.52
N ASP A 517 -19.80 12.99 -17.65
CA ASP A 517 -19.71 14.30 -18.30
C ASP A 517 -21.01 15.08 -18.18
N GLU A 518 -21.17 15.80 -17.07
CA GLU A 518 -22.33 16.67 -16.84
C GLU A 518 -22.48 17.74 -17.94
N GLU A 519 -21.38 18.12 -18.60
CA GLU A 519 -21.43 19.10 -19.70
C GLU A 519 -22.07 18.54 -20.98
N ALA A 520 -22.07 17.22 -21.18
CA ALA A 520 -22.73 16.57 -22.32
C ALA A 520 -24.25 16.77 -22.25
N ASP A 521 -24.83 16.54 -21.07
CA ASP A 521 -26.26 16.72 -20.82
C ASP A 521 -26.67 18.18 -20.97
N LEU A 522 -25.83 19.12 -20.50
CA LEU A 522 -26.05 20.55 -20.68
C LEU A 522 -26.04 20.95 -22.16
N TYR A 523 -25.15 20.38 -22.97
CA TYR A 523 -25.13 20.60 -24.41
C TYR A 523 -26.39 20.09 -25.10
N ILE A 524 -26.87 18.88 -24.76
CA ILE A 524 -28.10 18.32 -25.32
C ILE A 524 -29.30 19.23 -25.00
N GLN A 525 -29.44 19.66 -23.74
CA GLN A 525 -30.51 20.57 -23.33
C GLN A 525 -30.43 21.93 -24.02
N ALA A 526 -29.22 22.51 -24.15
CA ALA A 526 -29.04 23.77 -24.85
C ALA A 526 -29.35 23.66 -26.35
N ARG A 527 -28.99 22.54 -26.97
CA ARG A 527 -29.30 22.23 -28.36
C ARG A 527 -30.81 22.12 -28.58
N GLU A 528 -31.53 21.43 -27.70
CA GLU A 528 -33.00 21.33 -27.77
C GLU A 528 -33.66 22.71 -27.72
N LYS A 529 -33.21 23.60 -26.81
CA LYS A 529 -33.69 24.98 -26.75
C LYS A 529 -33.37 25.78 -28.01
N ALA A 530 -32.19 25.60 -28.59
CA ALA A 530 -31.84 26.27 -29.85
C ALA A 530 -32.75 25.81 -31.00
N LEU A 531 -33.12 24.51 -31.05
CA LEU A 531 -34.05 23.96 -32.04
C LEU A 531 -35.47 24.54 -31.93
N GLU A 532 -35.88 25.00 -30.75
CA GLU A 532 -37.18 25.65 -30.52
C GLU A 532 -37.27 27.08 -31.08
N LEU A 533 -36.15 27.68 -31.51
CA LEU A 533 -36.14 29.03 -32.08
C LEU A 533 -37.00 29.09 -33.36
N VAL A 534 -37.81 30.14 -33.46
CA VAL A 534 -38.77 30.34 -34.57
C VAL A 534 -38.05 30.70 -35.88
N SER A 535 -37.01 31.52 -35.80
CA SER A 535 -36.19 31.92 -36.95
C SER A 535 -35.18 30.82 -37.28
N PRO A 536 -35.20 30.26 -38.51
CA PRO A 536 -34.22 29.25 -38.91
C PRO A 536 -32.77 29.78 -38.93
N LEU A 537 -32.56 31.06 -39.25
CA LEU A 537 -31.24 31.67 -39.23
C LEU A 537 -30.68 31.78 -37.81
N ASP A 538 -31.51 32.21 -36.85
CA ASP A 538 -31.10 32.30 -35.44
C ASP A 538 -30.82 30.91 -34.88
N ARG A 539 -31.64 29.91 -35.24
CA ARG A 539 -31.42 28.51 -34.90
C ARG A 539 -30.05 28.02 -35.37
N VAL A 540 -29.72 28.20 -36.64
CA VAL A 540 -28.44 27.74 -37.20
C VAL A 540 -27.24 28.44 -36.57
N HIS A 541 -27.36 29.75 -36.30
CA HIS A 541 -26.29 30.51 -35.66
C HIS A 541 -26.05 30.09 -34.20
N GLU A 542 -27.11 29.92 -33.43
CA GLU A 542 -27.03 29.46 -32.05
C GLU A 542 -26.47 28.03 -31.96
N LEU A 543 -26.91 27.14 -32.85
CA LEU A 543 -26.38 25.78 -32.95
C LEU A 543 -24.88 25.77 -33.25
N ALA A 544 -24.42 26.55 -34.23
CA ALA A 544 -22.99 26.62 -34.56
C ALA A 544 -22.14 27.14 -33.38
N SER A 545 -22.65 28.15 -32.65
CA SER A 545 -22.01 28.67 -31.44
C SER A 545 -21.89 27.60 -30.34
N LEU A 546 -23.00 26.88 -30.07
CA LEU A 546 -23.04 25.80 -29.10
C LEU A 546 -22.10 24.64 -29.47
N GLN A 547 -22.09 24.25 -30.75
CA GLN A 547 -21.27 23.16 -31.27
C GLN A 547 -19.79 23.48 -31.22
N LYS A 548 -19.40 24.69 -31.61
CA LYS A 548 -18.02 25.17 -31.48
C LYS A 548 -17.54 25.11 -30.03
N LYS A 549 -18.33 25.64 -29.09
CA LYS A 549 -18.01 25.57 -27.66
C LYS A 549 -17.85 24.14 -27.19
N ARG A 550 -18.73 23.23 -27.61
CA ARG A 550 -18.65 21.81 -27.23
C ARG A 550 -17.42 21.13 -27.83
N LEU A 551 -17.11 21.36 -29.09
CA LEU A 551 -15.91 20.81 -29.74
C LEU A 551 -14.61 21.26 -29.04
N ASP A 552 -14.54 22.51 -28.59
CA ASP A 552 -13.42 23.02 -27.80
C ASP A 552 -13.32 22.33 -26.44
N GLN A 553 -14.44 22.14 -25.74
CA GLN A 553 -14.49 21.35 -24.49
C GLN A 553 -14.03 19.91 -24.72
N MET A 554 -14.47 19.27 -25.80
CA MET A 554 -14.05 17.91 -26.14
C MET A 554 -12.55 17.81 -26.40
N ALA A 555 -11.95 18.78 -27.09
CA ALA A 555 -10.50 18.82 -27.29
C ALA A 555 -9.75 18.88 -25.95
N SER A 556 -10.26 19.65 -24.99
CA SER A 556 -9.70 19.70 -23.63
C SER A 556 -9.86 18.37 -22.88
N ARG A 557 -11.01 17.70 -23.00
CA ARG A 557 -11.26 16.37 -22.42
C ARG A 557 -10.36 15.31 -23.03
N THR A 558 -10.20 15.26 -24.34
CA THR A 558 -9.28 14.32 -25.02
C THR A 558 -7.84 14.52 -24.53
N LYS A 559 -7.40 15.77 -24.37
CA LYS A 559 -6.07 16.05 -23.81
C LYS A 559 -5.93 15.51 -22.38
N ARG A 560 -6.91 15.73 -21.51
CA ARG A 560 -6.90 15.21 -20.14
C ARG A 560 -6.89 13.68 -20.11
N LEU A 561 -7.70 13.03 -20.95
CA LEU A 561 -7.70 11.57 -21.10
C LEU A 561 -6.31 11.04 -21.49
N HIS A 562 -5.64 11.71 -22.42
CA HIS A 562 -4.30 11.32 -22.83
C HIS A 562 -3.27 11.47 -21.68
N ASP A 563 -3.40 12.49 -20.85
CA ASP A 563 -2.58 12.65 -19.65
C ASP A 563 -2.86 11.55 -18.59
N LEU A 564 -4.12 11.11 -18.45
CA LEU A 564 -4.48 9.99 -17.59
C LEU A 564 -3.94 8.65 -18.13
N GLN A 565 -4.02 8.43 -19.45
CA GLN A 565 -3.41 7.27 -20.11
C GLN A 565 -1.89 7.20 -19.88
N LYS A 566 -1.19 8.35 -19.96
CA LYS A 566 0.25 8.43 -19.66
C LYS A 566 0.58 8.09 -18.21
N GLN A 567 -0.31 8.41 -17.27
CA GLN A 567 -0.16 8.05 -15.86
C GLN A 567 -0.47 6.57 -15.60
N ALA A 568 -1.46 6.00 -16.30
CA ALA A 568 -1.87 4.61 -16.15
C ALA A 568 -0.77 3.62 -16.61
N SER A 569 -0.14 3.87 -17.75
CA SER A 569 0.84 2.93 -18.34
C SER A 569 1.98 2.50 -17.40
N PRO A 570 2.69 3.41 -16.68
CA PRO A 570 3.72 2.99 -15.74
C PRO A 570 3.15 2.26 -14.52
N LEU A 571 1.93 2.60 -14.07
CA LEU A 571 1.28 1.94 -12.95
C LEU A 571 0.89 0.49 -13.30
N ILE A 572 0.34 0.27 -14.49
CA ILE A 572 0.02 -1.07 -14.99
C ILE A 572 1.28 -1.94 -15.05
N LYS A 573 2.38 -1.41 -15.60
CA LYS A 573 3.67 -2.12 -15.62
C LYS A 573 4.21 -2.44 -14.23
N ALA A 574 4.07 -1.50 -13.29
CA ALA A 574 4.51 -1.71 -11.91
C ALA A 574 3.69 -2.79 -11.20
N LEU A 575 2.36 -2.81 -11.38
CA LEU A 575 1.47 -3.85 -10.86
C LEU A 575 1.80 -5.22 -11.45
N GLN A 576 2.08 -5.29 -12.75
CA GLN A 576 2.50 -6.53 -13.42
C GLN A 576 3.82 -7.07 -12.84
N LEU A 577 4.82 -6.19 -12.67
CA LEU A 577 6.11 -6.54 -12.05
C LEU A 577 5.93 -7.07 -10.63
N GLU A 578 5.10 -6.41 -9.83
CA GLU A 578 4.85 -6.81 -8.44
C GLU A 578 4.13 -8.16 -8.34
N PHE A 579 3.20 -8.44 -9.24
CA PHE A 579 2.53 -9.74 -9.34
C PHE A 579 3.53 -10.87 -9.65
N GLU A 580 4.37 -10.68 -10.67
CA GLU A 580 5.37 -11.68 -11.06
C GLU A 580 6.46 -11.88 -10.02
N GLU A 581 6.91 -10.82 -9.34
CA GLU A 581 7.87 -10.93 -8.25
C GLU A 581 7.31 -11.75 -7.08
N LYS A 582 6.05 -11.51 -6.70
CA LYS A 582 5.38 -12.27 -5.63
C LYS A 582 5.21 -13.75 -6.00
N LYS A 583 4.86 -14.06 -7.26
CA LYS A 583 4.83 -15.45 -7.76
C LYS A 583 6.19 -16.12 -7.67
N LYS A 584 7.25 -15.43 -8.11
CA LYS A 584 8.63 -15.95 -8.04
C LYS A 584 9.06 -16.27 -6.61
N ARG A 585 8.73 -15.41 -5.64
CA ARG A 585 9.02 -15.67 -4.21
C ARG A 585 8.27 -16.89 -3.67
N LEU A 586 7.00 -17.08 -4.05
CA LEU A 586 6.22 -18.26 -3.67
C LEU A 586 6.82 -19.54 -4.28
N GLN A 587 7.20 -19.50 -5.56
CA GLN A 587 7.86 -20.61 -6.24
C GLN A 587 9.17 -20.97 -5.57
N GLN A 588 10.01 -19.98 -5.24
CA GLN A 588 11.29 -20.20 -4.56
C GLN A 588 11.08 -20.84 -3.18
N SER A 589 10.13 -20.33 -2.38
CA SER A 589 9.83 -20.89 -1.05
C SER A 589 9.37 -22.35 -1.13
N LEU A 590 8.55 -22.67 -2.14
CA LEU A 590 8.11 -24.06 -2.38
C LEU A 590 9.28 -24.95 -2.84
N SER A 591 10.18 -24.43 -3.67
CA SER A 591 11.35 -25.15 -4.16
C SER A 591 12.35 -25.48 -3.06
N GLU A 592 12.58 -24.54 -2.14
CA GLU A 592 13.47 -24.76 -0.97
C GLU A 592 12.89 -25.85 -0.05
N GLU A 593 11.59 -25.78 0.24
CA GLU A 593 10.92 -26.80 1.07
C GLU A 593 10.85 -28.17 0.38
N LEU A 594 10.63 -28.18 -0.94
CA LEU A 594 10.64 -29.42 -1.73
C LEU A 594 12.00 -30.11 -1.67
N ALA A 595 13.10 -29.37 -1.80
CA ALA A 595 14.44 -29.94 -1.73
C ALA A 595 14.72 -30.60 -0.37
N ASP A 596 14.31 -29.94 0.73
CA ASP A 596 14.43 -30.52 2.07
C ASP A 596 13.55 -31.77 2.24
N ALA A 597 12.32 -31.76 1.72
CA ALA A 597 11.40 -32.90 1.76
C ALA A 597 11.86 -34.09 0.90
N GLU A 598 12.40 -33.84 -0.30
CA GLU A 598 12.96 -34.88 -1.17
C GLU A 598 14.15 -35.58 -0.52
N ALA A 599 15.03 -34.82 0.13
CA ALA A 599 16.15 -35.39 0.87
C ALA A 599 15.66 -36.24 2.05
N ALA A 600 14.65 -35.79 2.80
CA ALA A 600 14.03 -36.56 3.87
C ALA A 600 13.39 -37.87 3.37
N LEU A 601 12.69 -37.80 2.24
CA LEU A 601 12.08 -38.96 1.60
C LEU A 601 13.13 -39.98 1.14
N ASN A 602 14.21 -39.50 0.51
CA ASN A 602 15.33 -40.35 0.09
C ASN A 602 16.02 -41.01 1.28
N PHE A 603 16.18 -40.29 2.39
CA PHE A 603 16.75 -40.81 3.63
C PHE A 603 15.90 -41.97 4.22
N ILE A 604 14.57 -41.85 4.22
CA ILE A 604 13.71 -42.97 4.66
C ILE A 604 13.84 -44.16 3.71
N LYS A 605 13.91 -43.91 2.39
CA LYS A 605 14.05 -44.99 1.39
C LYS A 605 15.37 -45.75 1.56
N SER A 606 16.46 -45.07 1.94
CA SER A 606 17.76 -45.69 2.20
C SER A 606 17.90 -46.27 3.62
N SER A 607 16.99 -45.95 4.55
CA SER A 607 17.05 -46.35 5.96
C SER A 607 15.85 -47.22 6.36
N PRO A 608 15.81 -48.52 5.95
CA PRO A 608 14.69 -49.42 6.22
C PRO A 608 14.44 -49.72 7.71
N GLU A 609 15.42 -49.39 8.56
CA GLU A 609 15.39 -49.55 10.01
C GLU A 609 14.46 -48.54 10.71
N LEU A 610 14.05 -47.49 10.00
CA LEU A 610 13.05 -46.52 10.47
C LEU A 610 11.65 -47.11 10.31
N SER A 611 10.87 -47.12 11.39
CA SER A 611 9.49 -47.64 11.47
C SER A 611 8.43 -46.79 10.75
N CYS A 612 8.71 -46.32 9.54
CA CYS A 612 7.72 -45.66 8.68
C CYS A 612 6.84 -46.71 8.00
N THR A 613 5.52 -46.53 8.08
CA THR A 613 4.57 -47.41 7.37
C THR A 613 4.65 -47.18 5.86
N GLU A 614 4.32 -48.18 5.05
CA GLU A 614 4.26 -48.02 3.58
C GLU A 614 3.20 -46.99 3.17
N GLN A 615 2.14 -46.82 3.97
CA GLN A 615 1.16 -45.77 3.77
C GLN A 615 1.77 -44.37 3.97
N ASP A 616 2.53 -44.14 5.04
CA ASP A 616 3.18 -42.83 5.28
C ASP A 616 4.17 -42.47 4.17
N LYS A 617 4.92 -43.46 3.65
CA LYS A 617 5.85 -43.27 2.52
C LYS A 617 5.10 -42.88 1.25
N SER A 618 4.02 -43.58 0.93
CA SER A 618 3.17 -43.30 -0.24
C SER A 618 2.50 -41.92 -0.17
N GLU A 619 1.99 -41.54 1.01
CA GLU A 619 1.43 -40.20 1.24
C GLU A 619 2.49 -39.10 1.07
N PHE A 620 3.72 -39.34 1.56
CA PHE A 620 4.83 -38.40 1.40
C PHE A 620 5.27 -38.26 -0.07
N GLU A 621 5.39 -39.38 -0.80
CA GLU A 621 5.66 -39.37 -2.25
C GLU A 621 4.61 -38.57 -3.02
N THR A 622 3.33 -38.78 -2.69
CA THR A 622 2.23 -38.03 -3.30
C THR A 622 2.35 -36.53 -3.03
N ALA A 623 2.68 -36.13 -1.80
CA ALA A 623 2.89 -34.73 -1.44
C ALA A 623 4.06 -34.08 -2.19
N VAL A 624 5.17 -34.82 -2.35
CA VAL A 624 6.35 -34.39 -3.14
C VAL A 624 6.00 -34.22 -4.62
N GLU A 625 5.25 -35.16 -5.22
CA GLU A 625 4.83 -35.06 -6.62
C GLU A 625 3.84 -33.90 -6.85
N LEU A 626 2.89 -33.68 -5.93
CA LEU A 626 2.00 -32.52 -5.96
C LEU A 626 2.80 -31.20 -5.90
N ALA A 627 3.82 -31.13 -5.05
CA ALA A 627 4.70 -29.96 -4.96
C ALA A 627 5.50 -29.73 -6.25
N LYS A 628 6.06 -30.78 -6.87
CA LYS A 628 6.73 -30.69 -8.19
C LYS A 628 5.81 -30.18 -9.28
N GLN A 629 4.57 -30.66 -9.33
CA GLN A 629 3.58 -30.17 -10.29
C GLN A 629 3.23 -28.70 -10.02
N LEU A 630 3.09 -28.32 -8.76
CA LEU A 630 2.76 -26.94 -8.38
C LEU A 630 3.90 -25.96 -8.73
N ILE A 631 5.17 -26.35 -8.53
CA ILE A 631 6.33 -25.52 -8.94
C ILE A 631 6.31 -25.19 -10.44
N LYS A 632 5.86 -26.14 -11.28
CA LYS A 632 5.76 -25.94 -12.74
C LYS A 632 4.60 -25.04 -13.13
N THR A 633 3.49 -25.11 -12.41
CA THR A 633 2.26 -24.36 -12.76
C THR A 633 2.22 -22.95 -12.16
N VAL A 634 2.91 -22.69 -11.04
CA VAL A 634 2.94 -21.35 -10.39
C VAL A 634 3.40 -20.24 -11.35
N PRO A 635 4.50 -20.37 -12.14
CA PRO A 635 4.95 -19.34 -13.07
C PRO A 635 3.95 -19.01 -14.19
N GLU A 636 3.20 -20.01 -14.65
CA GLU A 636 2.26 -19.87 -15.78
C GLU A 636 0.84 -19.52 -15.33
N SER A 637 0.58 -19.60 -14.02
CA SER A 637 -0.75 -19.34 -13.46
C SER A 637 -1.17 -17.88 -13.69
N LYS A 638 -2.36 -17.75 -14.28
CA LYS A 638 -3.11 -16.49 -14.40
C LYS A 638 -4.18 -16.36 -13.30
N GLU A 639 -4.14 -17.24 -12.31
CA GLU A 639 -5.07 -17.17 -11.20
C GLU A 639 -4.69 -16.06 -10.22
N HIS A 640 -5.68 -15.63 -9.45
CA HIS A 640 -5.53 -14.63 -8.40
C HIS A 640 -4.44 -15.05 -7.38
N LEU A 641 -3.53 -14.14 -7.01
CA LEU A 641 -2.35 -14.42 -6.17
C LEU A 641 -2.65 -15.06 -4.80
N PHE A 642 -3.74 -14.66 -4.14
CA PHE A 642 -4.21 -15.31 -2.90
C PHE A 642 -4.49 -16.82 -3.06
N LYS A 643 -5.07 -17.25 -4.18
CA LYS A 643 -5.32 -18.67 -4.45
C LYS A 643 -4.00 -19.43 -4.61
N ILE A 644 -3.07 -18.87 -5.39
CA ILE A 644 -1.71 -19.40 -5.56
C ILE A 644 -1.00 -19.50 -4.20
N ARG A 645 -1.00 -18.41 -3.41
CA ARG A 645 -0.40 -18.38 -2.07
C ARG A 645 -0.99 -19.44 -1.15
N ARG A 646 -2.31 -19.60 -1.14
CA ARG A 646 -2.99 -20.59 -0.30
C ARG A 646 -2.62 -22.01 -0.69
N GLN A 647 -2.61 -22.33 -1.99
CA GLN A 647 -2.17 -23.62 -2.50
C GLN A 647 -0.71 -23.90 -2.10
N VAL A 648 0.21 -22.98 -2.41
CA VAL A 648 1.64 -23.10 -2.06
C VAL A 648 1.84 -23.27 -0.55
N SER A 649 1.16 -22.47 0.29
CA SER A 649 1.29 -22.57 1.74
C SER A 649 0.77 -23.90 2.29
N THR A 650 -0.33 -24.41 1.71
CA THR A 650 -0.90 -25.71 2.10
C THR A 650 0.07 -26.83 1.78
N THR A 651 0.66 -26.81 0.58
CA THR A 651 1.67 -27.78 0.14
C THR A 651 2.93 -27.70 0.99
N ILE A 652 3.48 -26.50 1.25
CA ILE A 652 4.65 -26.31 2.15
C ILE A 652 4.38 -26.91 3.54
N ASN A 653 3.21 -26.64 4.11
CA ASN A 653 2.86 -27.18 5.43
C ASN A 653 2.72 -28.70 5.42
N GLN A 654 2.21 -29.27 4.32
CA GLN A 654 2.13 -30.72 4.16
C GLN A 654 3.53 -31.35 4.07
N LEU A 655 4.44 -30.77 3.27
CA LEU A 655 5.84 -31.21 3.18
C LEU A 655 6.54 -31.15 4.54
N LYS A 656 6.44 -30.02 5.26
CA LYS A 656 6.98 -29.86 6.62
C LYS A 656 6.46 -30.91 7.57
N ARG A 657 5.15 -31.17 7.54
CA ARG A 657 4.53 -32.19 8.39
C ARG A 657 5.15 -33.57 8.15
N HIS A 658 5.34 -33.97 6.89
CA HIS A 658 5.96 -35.25 6.58
C HIS A 658 7.44 -35.28 7.00
N THR A 659 8.21 -34.21 6.76
CA THR A 659 9.60 -34.08 7.23
C THR A 659 9.72 -34.19 8.76
N GLU A 660 8.78 -33.61 9.52
CA GLU A 660 8.71 -33.74 10.98
C GLU A 660 8.34 -35.15 11.43
N VAL A 661 7.49 -35.87 10.67
CA VAL A 661 7.23 -37.30 10.95
C VAL A 661 8.52 -38.11 10.79
N VAL A 662 9.32 -37.86 9.75
CA VAL A 662 10.64 -38.51 9.57
C VAL A 662 11.55 -38.24 10.78
N LYS A 663 11.63 -36.97 11.21
CA LYS A 663 12.43 -36.57 12.37
C LYS A 663 11.97 -37.29 13.64
N GLY A 664 10.66 -37.37 13.87
CA GLY A 664 10.09 -38.10 15.02
C GLY A 664 10.42 -39.60 15.01
N GLN A 665 10.41 -40.23 13.83
CA GLN A 665 10.79 -41.63 13.65
C GLN A 665 12.29 -41.84 13.90
N LEU A 666 13.14 -40.96 13.35
CA LEU A 666 14.58 -40.97 13.61
C LEU A 666 14.88 -40.81 15.11
N LYS A 667 14.24 -39.85 15.78
CA LYS A 667 14.33 -39.64 17.23
C LYS A 667 13.95 -40.89 18.01
N SER A 668 12.84 -41.52 17.62
CA SER A 668 12.34 -42.74 18.28
C SER A 668 13.30 -43.92 18.10
N HIS A 669 13.93 -44.05 16.93
CA HIS A 669 14.90 -45.10 16.64
C HIS A 669 16.19 -44.95 17.47
N ILE A 670 16.71 -43.74 17.64
CA ILE A 670 17.98 -43.49 18.38
C ILE A 670 17.82 -43.42 19.90
N THR A 671 16.63 -43.06 20.39
CA THR A 671 16.38 -42.82 21.83
C THR A 671 16.76 -44.02 22.71
N PRO A 672 16.45 -45.28 22.35
CA PRO A 672 16.90 -46.44 23.10
C PRO A 672 18.43 -46.54 23.23
N SER A 673 19.18 -46.33 22.15
CA SER A 673 20.65 -46.34 22.18
C SER A 673 21.23 -45.21 23.04
N PHE A 674 20.67 -44.01 22.93
CA PHE A 674 21.08 -42.86 23.76
C PHE A 674 20.84 -43.12 25.25
N ASN A 675 19.64 -43.61 25.60
CA ASN A 675 19.30 -43.95 26.98
C ASN A 675 20.19 -45.07 27.52
N LYS A 676 20.53 -46.06 26.68
CA LYS A 676 21.48 -47.12 27.04
C LYS A 676 22.87 -46.57 27.34
N ALA A 677 23.40 -45.65 26.51
CA ALA A 677 24.70 -45.02 26.74
C ALA A 677 24.73 -44.21 28.05
N ASN A 678 23.70 -43.40 28.30
CA ASN A 678 23.57 -42.65 29.56
C ASN A 678 23.49 -43.58 30.78
N LYS A 679 22.67 -44.64 30.69
CA LYS A 679 22.52 -45.62 31.76
C LYS A 679 23.84 -46.33 32.07
N LEU A 680 24.57 -46.77 31.03
CA LEU A 680 25.88 -47.41 31.19
C LEU A 680 26.86 -46.53 31.95
N TYR A 681 26.93 -45.24 31.60
CA TYR A 681 27.80 -44.28 32.28
C TYR A 681 27.38 -44.03 33.74
N GLN A 682 26.07 -43.89 34.01
CA GLN A 682 25.54 -43.64 35.36
C GLN A 682 25.74 -44.82 36.31
N GLU A 683 25.59 -46.05 35.82
CA GLU A 683 25.71 -47.27 36.63
C GLU A 683 27.16 -47.61 37.00
N HIS A 684 28.15 -46.99 36.36
CA HIS A 684 29.57 -47.29 36.57
C HIS A 684 30.38 -46.05 36.97
N PRO A 685 30.13 -45.42 38.13
CA PRO A 685 30.89 -44.27 38.59
C PRO A 685 32.37 -44.61 38.79
N CYS A 686 33.26 -43.62 38.59
CA CYS A 686 34.69 -43.79 38.82
C CYS A 686 34.95 -44.18 40.29
N PRO A 687 35.56 -45.36 40.56
CA PRO A 687 35.81 -45.81 41.92
C PRO A 687 36.86 -44.94 42.62
N LEU A 688 36.73 -44.84 43.94
CA LEU A 688 37.74 -44.21 44.79
C LEU A 688 38.88 -45.21 45.01
N LEU A 689 40.07 -44.87 44.51
CA LEU A 689 41.28 -45.69 44.61
C LEU A 689 42.28 -45.09 45.61
N ASP A 690 43.06 -45.97 46.23
CA ASP A 690 44.20 -45.57 47.08
C ASP A 690 45.25 -44.76 46.29
N GLU A 691 46.02 -43.92 46.98
CA GLU A 691 47.11 -43.13 46.36
C GLU A 691 48.23 -44.02 45.81
N ASP A 692 48.44 -45.20 46.42
CA ASP A 692 49.48 -46.15 46.00
C ASP A 692 49.08 -46.95 44.75
N ASN A 693 47.86 -46.79 44.23
CA ASN A 693 47.40 -47.47 43.02
C ASN A 693 47.88 -46.74 41.76
N PRO A 694 48.81 -47.30 40.96
CA PRO A 694 49.39 -46.59 39.82
C PRO A 694 48.38 -46.35 38.69
N LEU A 695 47.26 -47.08 38.64
CA LEU A 695 46.23 -46.88 37.62
C LEU A 695 45.29 -45.70 37.92
N LYS A 696 45.41 -45.03 39.07
CA LYS A 696 44.51 -43.93 39.47
C LYS A 696 44.45 -42.79 38.46
N PHE A 697 45.59 -42.33 37.95
CA PHE A 697 45.63 -41.25 36.96
C PHE A 697 45.02 -41.69 35.63
N ARG A 698 45.44 -42.86 35.14
CA ARG A 698 44.97 -43.43 33.88
C ARG A 698 43.47 -43.73 33.91
N LEU A 699 42.93 -44.24 35.02
CA LEU A 699 41.50 -44.47 35.19
C LEU A 699 40.72 -43.15 35.09
N ASN A 700 41.20 -42.10 35.75
CA ASN A 700 40.60 -40.77 35.66
C ASN A 700 40.63 -40.18 34.24
N GLU A 701 41.71 -40.41 33.48
CA GLU A 701 41.79 -39.98 32.07
C GLU A 701 40.76 -40.71 31.21
N VAL A 702 40.72 -42.04 31.27
CA VAL A 702 39.77 -42.84 30.46
C VAL A 702 38.32 -42.57 30.87
N TRP A 703 38.06 -42.29 32.15
CA TRP A 703 36.76 -41.83 32.62
C TRP A 703 36.36 -40.47 32.02
N LYS A 704 37.28 -39.49 32.00
CA LYS A 704 37.06 -38.18 31.36
C LYS A 704 36.83 -38.31 29.86
N ASP A 705 37.54 -39.20 29.18
CA ASP A 705 37.34 -39.48 27.75
C ASP A 705 35.95 -40.07 27.48
N THR A 706 35.49 -40.98 28.35
CA THR A 706 34.14 -41.55 28.26
C THR A 706 33.06 -40.48 28.44
N LEU A 707 33.23 -39.59 29.44
CA LEU A 707 32.33 -38.45 29.64
C LEU A 707 32.34 -37.48 28.44
N LYS A 708 33.50 -37.24 27.84
CA LYS A 708 33.63 -36.39 26.64
C LYS A 708 32.88 -37.01 25.46
N ALA A 709 33.03 -38.32 25.23
CA ALA A 709 32.31 -39.02 24.17
C ALA A 709 30.79 -39.00 24.41
N LEU A 710 30.34 -39.18 25.66
CA LEU A 710 28.93 -39.08 26.04
C LEU A 710 28.36 -37.68 25.80
N ARG A 711 29.10 -36.62 26.15
CA ARG A 711 28.68 -35.23 25.88
C ARG A 711 28.55 -34.93 24.39
N THR A 712 29.41 -35.51 23.55
CA THR A 712 29.27 -35.38 22.09
C THR A 712 27.97 -36.01 21.61
N LEU A 713 27.62 -37.21 22.11
CA LEU A 713 26.34 -37.85 21.81
C LEU A 713 25.14 -37.03 22.31
N ASP A 714 25.22 -36.51 23.53
CA ASP A 714 24.16 -35.66 24.11
C ASP A 714 23.90 -34.41 23.27
N ASN A 715 24.96 -33.70 22.87
CA ASN A 715 24.85 -32.55 21.97
C ASN A 715 24.24 -32.94 20.62
N SER A 716 24.70 -34.04 20.01
CA SER A 716 24.14 -34.53 18.75
C SER A 716 22.66 -34.90 18.88
N PHE A 717 22.24 -35.47 20.01
CA PHE A 717 20.85 -35.81 20.30
C PHE A 717 19.98 -34.56 20.44
N LEU A 718 20.46 -33.53 21.14
CA LEU A 718 19.78 -32.25 21.30
C LEU A 718 19.64 -31.49 19.97
N ASP A 719 20.63 -31.59 19.09
CA ASP A 719 20.61 -30.92 17.78
C ASP A 719 19.59 -31.54 16.80
N LEU A 720 19.10 -32.75 17.06
CA LEU A 720 18.12 -33.43 16.21
C LEU A 720 16.83 -32.62 16.02
N ASP A 721 16.37 -31.91 17.04
CA ASP A 721 15.12 -31.13 16.97
C ASP A 721 15.21 -29.97 15.95
N LYS A 722 16.43 -29.47 15.70
CA LYS A 722 16.70 -28.36 14.78
C LYS A 722 17.02 -28.81 13.35
N LEU A 723 17.09 -30.12 13.09
CA LEU A 723 17.50 -30.61 11.79
C LEU A 723 16.47 -30.33 10.70
N GLN A 724 16.98 -30.06 9.49
CA GLN A 724 16.21 -30.05 8.26
C GLN A 724 16.39 -31.37 7.51
N GLY A 725 15.46 -31.67 6.59
CA GLY A 725 15.45 -32.95 5.88
C GLY A 725 16.74 -33.27 5.13
N ARG A 726 17.36 -32.25 4.52
CA ARG A 726 18.66 -32.34 3.82
C ARG A 726 19.84 -32.77 4.69
N ASP A 727 19.74 -32.61 6.00
CA ASP A 727 20.84 -32.88 6.93
C ASP A 727 20.73 -34.27 7.59
N PHE A 728 19.61 -35.00 7.42
CA PHE A 728 19.35 -36.27 8.11
C PHE A 728 20.44 -37.33 7.86
N GLU A 729 20.86 -37.51 6.61
CA GLU A 729 21.87 -38.52 6.25
C GLU A 729 23.24 -38.21 6.89
N ARG A 730 23.66 -36.94 6.81
CA ARG A 730 24.92 -36.47 7.40
C ARG A 730 24.90 -36.62 8.92
N TRP A 731 23.81 -36.19 9.56
CA TRP A 731 23.65 -36.29 11.01
C TRP A 731 23.62 -37.75 11.47
N SER A 732 22.89 -38.62 10.77
CA SER A 732 22.82 -40.06 11.09
C SER A 732 24.19 -40.73 11.04
N SER A 733 25.00 -40.40 10.03
CA SER A 733 26.37 -40.88 9.91
C SER A 733 27.27 -40.41 11.06
N GLN A 734 27.11 -39.15 11.49
CA GLN A 734 27.84 -38.59 12.63
C GLN A 734 27.42 -39.24 13.95
N TRP A 735 26.12 -39.49 14.13
CA TRP A 735 25.57 -40.21 15.28
C TRP A 735 26.17 -41.61 15.41
N ALA A 736 26.13 -42.41 14.34
CA ALA A 736 26.66 -43.77 14.33
C ALA A 736 28.18 -43.81 14.64
N MET A 737 28.94 -42.82 14.17
CA MET A 737 30.35 -42.68 14.51
C MET A 737 30.55 -42.31 16.00
N GLY A 738 29.75 -41.37 16.52
CA GLY A 738 29.77 -40.99 17.94
C GLY A 738 29.42 -42.15 18.87
N GLU A 739 28.44 -42.98 18.49
CA GLU A 739 28.04 -44.16 19.26
C GLU A 739 29.19 -45.17 19.35
N LYS A 740 29.86 -45.46 18.22
CA LYS A 740 31.05 -46.32 18.19
C LYS A 740 32.18 -45.77 19.07
N GLN A 741 32.41 -44.45 19.05
CA GLN A 741 33.42 -43.80 19.88
C GLN A 741 33.09 -43.93 21.38
N PHE A 742 31.82 -43.74 21.77
CA PHE A 742 31.39 -43.93 23.15
C PHE A 742 31.58 -45.38 23.61
N VAL A 743 31.13 -46.36 22.83
CA VAL A 743 31.27 -47.78 23.16
C VAL A 743 32.74 -48.17 23.32
N ALA A 744 33.62 -47.69 22.41
CA ALA A 744 35.06 -47.95 22.51
C ALA A 744 35.68 -47.31 23.76
N ALA A 745 35.32 -46.06 24.09
CA ALA A 745 35.80 -45.38 25.30
C ALA A 745 35.31 -46.08 26.57
N PHE A 746 34.03 -46.46 26.62
CA PHE A 746 33.43 -47.15 27.77
C PHE A 746 34.03 -48.54 28.00
N ASN A 747 34.25 -49.33 26.94
CA ASN A 747 34.91 -50.63 27.08
C ASN A 747 36.36 -50.49 27.58
N ARG A 748 37.07 -49.44 27.15
CA ARG A 748 38.40 -49.13 27.68
C ARG A 748 38.34 -48.77 29.16
N TYR A 749 37.34 -47.99 29.57
CA TYR A 749 37.10 -47.63 30.97
C TYR A 749 36.84 -48.88 31.83
N LEU A 750 35.95 -49.78 31.40
CA LEU A 750 35.65 -51.02 32.13
C LEU A 750 36.92 -51.85 32.36
N LYS A 751 37.72 -52.04 31.31
CA LYS A 751 38.98 -52.80 31.41
C LYS A 751 39.96 -52.19 32.41
N VAL A 752 40.18 -50.87 32.33
CA VAL A 752 41.09 -50.18 33.28
C VAL A 752 40.52 -50.18 34.71
N THR A 753 39.20 -50.17 34.84
CA THR A 753 38.52 -50.27 36.15
C THR A 753 38.74 -51.65 36.77
N GLU A 754 38.55 -52.72 36.01
CA GLU A 754 38.83 -54.10 36.46
C GLU A 754 40.28 -54.25 36.93
N ASP A 755 41.24 -53.78 36.11
CA ASP A 755 42.66 -53.83 36.44
C ASP A 755 42.97 -53.01 37.72
N ALA A 756 42.41 -51.80 37.83
CA ALA A 756 42.63 -50.93 38.99
C ALA A 756 42.02 -51.51 40.27
N MET A 757 40.85 -52.14 40.18
CA MET A 757 40.19 -52.79 41.33
C MET A 757 40.94 -54.04 41.79
N GLU A 758 41.60 -54.75 40.88
CA GLU A 758 42.47 -55.87 41.26
C GLU A 758 43.73 -55.38 41.99
N ILE A 759 44.35 -54.27 41.58
CA ILE A 759 45.44 -53.65 42.36
C ILE A 759 44.94 -53.17 43.73
N GLU A 760 43.76 -52.57 43.78
CA GLU A 760 43.12 -52.12 45.03
C GLU A 760 42.87 -53.30 46.01
N ARG A 761 42.51 -54.47 45.49
CA ARG A 761 42.43 -55.72 46.27
C ARG A 761 43.81 -56.14 46.77
N ARG A 762 44.83 -56.11 45.91
CA ARG A 762 46.22 -56.48 46.26
C ARG A 762 46.79 -55.60 47.37
N LEU A 763 46.56 -54.29 47.34
CA LEU A 763 46.97 -53.36 48.39
C LEU A 763 46.39 -53.73 49.77
N LYS A 764 45.21 -54.36 49.80
CA LYS A 764 44.51 -54.76 51.03
C LYS A 764 44.95 -56.13 51.55
N THR A 765 45.73 -56.89 50.79
CA THR A 765 46.21 -58.22 51.22
C THR A 765 47.16 -58.11 52.41
N GLU A 766 47.03 -59.04 53.36
CA GLU A 766 47.90 -59.07 54.54
C GLU A 766 49.37 -59.32 54.19
N THR A 767 49.64 -60.05 53.10
CA THR A 767 50.99 -60.28 52.58
C THR A 767 51.63 -58.98 52.09
N TYR A 768 50.89 -58.14 51.37
CA TYR A 768 51.38 -56.83 50.93
C TYR A 768 51.62 -55.89 52.11
N LYS A 769 50.67 -55.77 53.03
CA LYS A 769 50.83 -54.97 54.26
C LYS A 769 52.03 -55.43 55.10
N THR A 770 52.26 -56.75 55.15
CA THR A 770 53.43 -57.33 55.81
C THR A 770 54.71 -56.87 55.11
N SER A 771 54.78 -56.92 53.78
CA SER A 771 55.93 -56.40 53.02
C SER A 771 56.15 -54.89 53.23
N CYS A 772 55.10 -54.08 53.25
CA CYS A 772 55.21 -52.65 53.57
C CYS A 772 55.74 -52.41 55.00
N THR A 773 55.36 -53.27 55.95
CA THR A 773 55.90 -53.25 57.31
C THR A 773 57.40 -53.56 57.32
N ILE A 774 57.87 -54.50 56.48
CA ILE A 774 59.31 -54.79 56.30
C ILE A 774 60.03 -53.53 55.81
N LEU A 775 59.53 -52.90 54.74
CA LEU A 775 60.13 -51.68 54.19
C LEU A 775 60.23 -50.58 55.24
N THR A 776 59.14 -50.33 55.98
CA THR A 776 59.11 -49.30 57.05
C THR A 776 60.11 -49.59 58.17
N ARG A 777 60.28 -50.87 58.54
CA ARG A 777 61.23 -51.29 59.58
C ARG A 777 62.68 -51.17 59.12
N LEU A 778 62.97 -51.54 57.88
CA LEU A 778 64.28 -51.31 57.26
C LEU A 778 64.58 -49.80 57.22
N GLU A 779 63.59 -48.99 56.83
CA GLU A 779 63.66 -47.51 56.84
C GLU A 779 64.06 -46.94 58.19
N THR A 780 63.32 -47.31 59.23
CA THR A 780 63.58 -46.87 60.60
C THR A 780 64.99 -47.24 61.07
N GLU A 781 65.45 -48.45 60.75
CA GLU A 781 66.78 -48.91 61.16
C GLU A 781 67.92 -48.21 60.41
N PHE A 782 67.73 -47.94 59.12
CA PHE A 782 68.69 -47.18 58.32
C PHE A 782 68.82 -45.74 58.81
N GLU A 783 67.69 -45.07 59.10
CA GLU A 783 67.66 -43.73 59.70
C GLU A 783 68.40 -43.71 61.05
N ARG A 784 68.09 -44.68 61.93
CA ARG A 784 68.72 -44.80 63.25
C ARG A 784 70.23 -44.97 63.17
N LEU A 785 70.72 -45.80 62.25
CA LEU A 785 72.15 -46.03 62.06
C LEU A 785 72.86 -44.82 61.48
N THR A 786 72.25 -44.19 60.47
CA THR A 786 72.77 -42.96 59.86
C THR A 786 72.94 -41.89 60.93
N GLN A 787 71.88 -41.58 61.70
CA GLN A 787 71.92 -40.55 62.74
C GLN A 787 72.96 -40.84 63.83
N LYS A 788 73.16 -42.12 64.18
CA LYS A 788 74.07 -42.50 65.27
C LYS A 788 75.55 -42.36 64.90
N TYR A 789 75.91 -42.61 63.65
CA TYR A 789 77.32 -42.75 63.24
C TYR A 789 77.80 -41.69 62.24
N ILE A 790 76.90 -40.91 61.63
CA ILE A 790 77.27 -39.91 60.62
C ILE A 790 78.25 -38.85 61.14
N ASP A 791 78.09 -38.40 62.38
CA ASP A 791 79.01 -37.43 63.01
C ASP A 791 80.43 -37.99 63.12
N GLN A 792 80.55 -39.27 63.47
CA GLN A 792 81.84 -39.95 63.58
C GLN A 792 82.49 -40.14 62.20
N ALA A 793 81.69 -40.36 61.17
CA ALA A 793 82.17 -40.49 59.79
C ALA A 793 82.65 -39.15 59.21
N ILE A 794 81.95 -38.06 59.52
CA ILE A 794 82.35 -36.68 59.18
C ILE A 794 83.71 -36.37 59.84
N HIS A 795 83.87 -36.67 61.13
CA HIS A 795 85.12 -36.40 61.85
C HIS A 795 86.33 -37.21 61.35
N LYS A 796 86.12 -38.38 60.74
CA LYS A 796 87.19 -39.28 60.29
C LYS A 796 87.55 -39.14 58.81
N THR A 797 86.82 -38.31 58.07
CA THR A 797 86.99 -38.17 56.62
C THR A 797 87.85 -36.94 56.30
N SER A 798 88.96 -37.16 55.61
CA SER A 798 89.91 -36.14 55.16
C SER A 798 89.75 -35.75 53.69
N ASP A 799 88.84 -36.41 52.95
CA ASP A 799 88.47 -36.07 51.58
C ASP A 799 87.35 -35.01 51.58
N GLU A 800 87.59 -33.85 50.96
CA GLU A 800 86.64 -32.72 50.94
C GLU A 800 85.32 -33.04 50.21
N ASN A 801 85.37 -33.86 49.16
CA ASN A 801 84.17 -34.24 48.39
C ASN A 801 83.30 -35.23 49.17
N GLU A 802 83.91 -36.22 49.82
CA GLU A 802 83.19 -37.14 50.70
C GLU A 802 82.65 -36.43 51.94
N LEU A 803 83.40 -35.47 52.49
CA LEU A 803 82.98 -34.65 53.63
C LEU A 803 81.72 -33.83 53.30
N ALA A 804 81.69 -33.19 52.13
CA ALA A 804 80.51 -32.46 51.65
C ALA A 804 79.29 -33.37 51.49
N GLN A 805 79.46 -34.58 50.94
CA GLN A 805 78.38 -35.56 50.78
C GLN A 805 77.84 -36.07 52.12
N LEU A 806 78.71 -36.34 53.09
CA LEU A 806 78.31 -36.76 54.45
C LEU A 806 77.60 -35.63 55.21
N GLN A 807 78.03 -34.38 55.05
CA GLN A 807 77.35 -33.22 55.63
C GLN A 807 75.96 -33.02 55.01
N GLN A 808 75.82 -33.19 53.69
CA GLN A 808 74.53 -33.14 53.01
C GLN A 808 73.58 -34.23 53.51
N LEU A 809 74.06 -35.47 53.65
CA LEU A 809 73.30 -36.58 54.24
C LEU A 809 72.81 -36.31 55.65
N LYS A 810 73.62 -35.64 56.48
CA LYS A 810 73.24 -35.25 57.85
C LYS A 810 72.13 -34.22 57.89
N THR A 811 72.04 -33.35 56.88
CA THR A 811 71.01 -32.28 56.80
C THR A 811 69.67 -32.74 56.24
N LEU A 812 69.58 -33.94 55.67
CA LEU A 812 68.33 -34.45 55.10
C LEU A 812 67.37 -34.90 56.23
N PRO A 813 66.11 -34.43 56.24
CA PRO A 813 65.11 -34.85 57.23
C PRO A 813 64.82 -36.36 57.22
N LYS A 814 65.01 -37.00 56.05
CA LYS A 814 65.02 -38.45 55.85
C LYS A 814 66.10 -38.81 54.82
N PRO A 815 67.15 -39.57 55.16
CA PRO A 815 68.17 -39.99 54.20
C PRO A 815 67.57 -40.97 53.16
N ALA A 816 67.74 -40.68 51.87
CA ALA A 816 67.19 -41.51 50.80
C ALA A 816 67.94 -42.84 50.67
N PHE A 817 67.21 -43.95 50.68
CA PHE A 817 67.72 -45.33 50.59
C PHE A 817 68.53 -45.66 49.32
N VAL A 818 68.36 -44.88 48.25
CA VAL A 818 68.68 -45.33 46.88
C VAL A 818 69.84 -44.55 46.23
N GLU A 819 70.33 -43.45 46.81
CA GLU A 819 71.25 -42.54 46.08
C GLU A 819 72.68 -42.42 46.64
N CYS A 820 73.03 -43.13 47.72
CA CYS A 820 74.38 -43.06 48.27
C CYS A 820 75.30 -44.16 47.71
N LYS A 821 76.51 -43.78 47.27
CA LYS A 821 77.53 -44.74 46.85
C LYS A 821 77.84 -45.70 48.01
N LYS A 822 78.01 -46.98 47.70
CA LYS A 822 78.38 -48.03 48.68
C LYS A 822 79.55 -47.61 49.56
N THR A 823 80.60 -47.04 48.96
CA THR A 823 81.80 -46.57 49.68
C THR A 823 81.47 -45.54 50.76
N LEU A 824 80.51 -44.65 50.50
CA LEU A 824 80.08 -43.60 51.41
C LEU A 824 79.17 -44.15 52.52
N MET A 825 78.25 -45.07 52.18
CA MET A 825 77.43 -45.77 53.18
C MET A 825 78.31 -46.59 54.14
N ASP A 826 79.26 -47.35 53.60
CA ASP A 826 80.19 -48.18 54.37
C ASP A 826 81.08 -47.33 55.30
N ARG A 827 81.35 -46.07 54.93
CA ARG A 827 82.10 -45.09 55.74
C ARG A 827 81.33 -44.66 56.99
N VAL A 828 80.01 -44.53 56.89
CA VAL A 828 79.13 -44.23 58.03
C VAL A 828 78.91 -45.47 58.87
N ASP A 829 78.39 -46.53 58.26
CA ASP A 829 78.25 -47.85 58.86
C ASP A 829 78.08 -48.90 57.75
N PRO A 830 78.89 -49.98 57.73
CA PRO A 830 78.83 -51.01 56.68
C PRO A 830 77.49 -51.75 56.58
N ARG A 831 76.63 -51.66 57.61
CA ARG A 831 75.27 -52.23 57.56
C ARG A 831 74.32 -51.44 56.67
N LEU A 832 74.53 -50.13 56.49
CA LEU A 832 73.63 -49.26 55.73
C LEU A 832 73.47 -49.74 54.29
N HIS A 833 74.56 -50.11 53.63
CA HIS A 833 74.50 -50.67 52.26
C HIS A 833 73.70 -51.99 52.20
N THR A 834 73.83 -52.83 53.22
CA THR A 834 73.09 -54.11 53.29
C THR A 834 71.59 -53.86 53.50
N LEU A 835 71.23 -52.94 54.40
CA LEU A 835 69.83 -52.52 54.61
C LEU A 835 69.23 -51.89 53.35
N ALA A 836 69.99 -51.07 52.64
CA ALA A 836 69.56 -50.48 51.37
C ALA A 836 69.34 -51.54 50.29
N SER A 837 70.23 -52.54 50.19
CA SER A 837 70.04 -53.66 49.25
C SER A 837 68.81 -54.51 49.58
N MET A 838 68.55 -54.76 50.88
CA MET A 838 67.34 -55.46 51.33
C MET A 838 66.08 -54.67 50.95
N HIS A 839 66.07 -53.37 51.24
CA HIS A 839 64.95 -52.47 50.94
C HIS A 839 64.64 -52.44 49.43
N THR A 840 65.66 -52.28 48.58
CA THR A 840 65.50 -52.27 47.12
C THR A 840 64.87 -53.56 46.60
N GLU A 841 65.26 -54.72 47.15
CA GLU A 841 64.70 -56.02 46.74
C GLU A 841 63.22 -56.14 47.14
N PHE A 842 62.86 -55.87 48.39
CA PHE A 842 61.45 -55.88 48.83
C PHE A 842 60.61 -54.83 48.11
N ARG A 843 61.18 -53.66 47.80
CA ARG A 843 60.51 -52.59 47.07
C ARG A 843 60.22 -52.99 45.62
N SER A 844 61.18 -53.64 44.95
CA SER A 844 60.98 -54.18 43.59
C SER A 844 59.86 -55.21 43.58
N ILE A 845 59.85 -56.14 44.53
CA ILE A 845 58.80 -57.17 44.65
C ILE A 845 57.42 -56.53 44.86
N ASN A 846 57.32 -55.49 45.69
CA ASN A 846 56.08 -54.73 45.86
C ASN A 846 55.67 -54.00 44.57
N GLN A 847 56.60 -53.33 43.90
CA GLN A 847 56.32 -52.60 42.66
C GLN A 847 55.85 -53.51 41.53
N ASP A 848 56.44 -54.70 41.39
CA ASP A 848 56.01 -55.70 40.41
C ASP A 848 54.60 -56.24 40.72
N TYR A 849 54.23 -56.31 42.00
CA TYR A 849 52.93 -56.81 42.45
C TYR A 849 51.78 -55.83 42.24
N ILE A 850 52.03 -54.54 42.46
CA ILE A 850 51.05 -53.46 42.25
C ILE A 850 51.26 -52.74 40.90
N HIS A 851 51.96 -53.35 39.94
CA HIS A 851 52.23 -52.74 38.64
C HIS A 851 50.96 -52.48 37.82
N GLU A 852 50.97 -51.46 36.95
CA GLU A 852 49.88 -51.17 36.00
C GLU A 852 49.47 -52.36 35.11
N ASN A 853 50.36 -53.36 34.98
CA ASN A 853 50.09 -54.57 34.24
C ASN A 853 49.86 -55.69 35.25
N VAL A 854 48.59 -55.86 35.59
CA VAL A 854 48.09 -56.77 36.62
C VAL A 854 48.50 -58.22 36.38
N HIS A 855 48.80 -58.59 35.12
CA HIS A 855 49.22 -59.94 34.74
C HIS A 855 50.70 -60.24 35.06
N LEU A 856 51.51 -59.25 35.41
CA LEU A 856 52.94 -59.46 35.71
C LEU A 856 53.17 -60.21 37.01
N SER A 857 52.24 -60.15 37.96
CA SER A 857 52.35 -60.85 39.24
C SER A 857 50.97 -61.23 39.78
N ASN A 858 50.90 -62.30 40.55
CA ASN A 858 49.70 -62.76 41.24
C ASN A 858 50.04 -63.06 42.71
N ASP A 859 49.01 -63.26 43.53
CA ASP A 859 49.17 -63.43 44.99
C ASP A 859 50.16 -64.55 45.35
N ASN A 860 50.10 -65.67 44.63
CA ASN A 860 50.97 -66.81 44.89
C ASN A 860 52.43 -66.52 44.52
N MET A 861 52.66 -65.86 43.37
CA MET A 861 54.00 -65.49 42.94
C MET A 861 54.60 -64.42 43.85
N PHE A 862 53.83 -63.40 44.20
CA PHE A 862 54.24 -62.37 45.16
C PHE A 862 54.57 -62.97 46.52
N PHE A 863 53.71 -63.84 47.05
CA PHE A 863 53.97 -64.54 48.31
C PHE A 863 55.25 -65.38 48.24
N THR A 864 55.47 -66.11 47.15
CA THR A 864 56.67 -66.94 46.95
C THR A 864 57.93 -66.09 46.88
N GLN A 865 57.91 -64.99 46.13
CA GLN A 865 59.02 -64.04 46.02
C GLN A 865 59.31 -63.35 47.35
N LEU A 866 58.26 -62.89 48.05
CA LEU A 866 58.36 -62.26 49.37
C LEU A 866 58.96 -63.22 50.39
N LYS A 867 58.48 -64.48 50.42
CA LYS A 867 58.99 -65.53 51.30
C LYS A 867 60.45 -65.88 50.96
N ALA A 868 60.78 -66.03 49.69
CA ALA A 868 62.16 -66.29 49.25
C ALA A 868 63.11 -65.16 49.63
N SER A 869 62.68 -63.90 49.48
CA SER A 869 63.49 -62.73 49.88
C SER A 869 63.61 -62.60 51.40
N ALA A 870 62.53 -62.88 52.15
CA ALA A 870 62.55 -62.93 53.61
C ALA A 870 63.47 -64.04 54.14
N ASP A 871 63.41 -65.23 53.54
CA ASP A 871 64.30 -66.35 53.86
C ASP A 871 65.77 -66.03 53.51
N LYS A 872 66.00 -65.36 52.38
CA LYS A 872 67.34 -64.94 51.97
C LYS A 872 67.93 -63.92 52.94
N HIS A 873 67.15 -62.94 53.39
CA HIS A 873 67.70 -61.81 54.15
C HIS A 873 67.65 -61.99 55.66
N PHE A 874 66.56 -62.52 56.21
CA PHE A 874 66.33 -62.53 57.66
C PHE A 874 66.79 -63.82 58.37
N ARG A 875 67.16 -64.88 57.65
CA ARG A 875 67.69 -66.10 58.29
C ARG A 875 69.02 -65.82 59.01
N ASN A 876 69.23 -66.46 60.16
CA ASN A 876 70.39 -66.21 61.03
C ASN A 876 71.74 -66.21 60.31
N ASN A 877 71.96 -67.15 59.39
CA ASN A 877 73.21 -67.26 58.64
C ASN A 877 73.55 -66.01 57.81
N ASN A 878 72.53 -65.26 57.39
CA ASN A 878 72.70 -64.05 56.57
C ASN A 878 72.67 -62.78 57.42
N MET A 879 71.92 -62.79 58.53
CA MET A 879 71.84 -61.69 59.50
C MET A 879 73.15 -61.43 60.26
N GLU A 880 73.99 -62.45 60.42
CA GLU A 880 75.32 -62.34 61.05
C GLU A 880 76.25 -61.36 60.31
N LYS A 881 76.06 -61.21 58.99
CA LYS A 881 76.83 -60.25 58.16
C LYS A 881 76.66 -58.81 58.63
N LEU A 882 75.56 -58.49 59.30
CA LEU A 882 75.36 -57.16 59.89
C LEU A 882 76.25 -56.93 61.13
N SER A 883 76.78 -57.97 61.75
CA SER A 883 77.70 -57.87 62.90
C SER A 883 79.17 -58.09 62.53
N ASP A 884 79.46 -58.67 61.36
CA ASP A 884 80.82 -59.05 60.88
C ASP A 884 81.82 -57.87 60.78
N GLY A 885 81.35 -56.62 60.64
CA GLY A 885 82.21 -55.44 60.49
C GLY A 885 82.41 -54.58 61.75
N ILE A 886 81.73 -54.90 62.85
CA ILE A 886 81.68 -54.02 64.04
C ILE A 886 82.27 -54.70 65.27
N ARG A 887 82.14 -56.03 65.36
CA ARG A 887 82.69 -56.80 66.46
C ARG A 887 84.14 -57.16 66.17
N HIS A 888 84.95 -57.21 67.22
CA HIS A 888 86.34 -57.63 67.11
C HIS A 888 86.42 -59.05 66.51
N LYS A 889 87.38 -59.32 65.60
CA LYS A 889 87.51 -60.58 64.86
C LYS A 889 87.46 -61.83 65.76
N TRP A 890 88.07 -61.75 66.95
CA TRP A 890 88.01 -62.82 67.94
C TRP A 890 86.60 -63.09 68.49
N VAL A 891 85.83 -62.03 68.78
CA VAL A 891 84.43 -62.16 69.23
C VAL A 891 83.58 -62.76 68.12
N GLN A 892 83.82 -62.35 66.87
CA GLN A 892 83.11 -62.90 65.72
C GLN A 892 83.47 -64.36 65.47
N PHE A 893 84.74 -64.74 65.63
CA PHE A 893 85.19 -66.13 65.56
C PHE A 893 84.49 -67.01 66.61
N LEU A 894 84.46 -66.58 67.88
CA LEU A 894 83.75 -67.29 68.95
C LEU A 894 82.25 -67.40 68.65
N ARG A 895 81.67 -66.33 68.12
CA ARG A 895 80.26 -66.27 67.76
C ARG A 895 79.90 -67.26 66.67
N ILE A 896 80.68 -67.31 65.58
CA ILE A 896 80.43 -68.16 64.41
C ILE A 896 80.77 -69.62 64.68
N ASN A 897 81.92 -69.90 65.31
CA ASN A 897 82.45 -71.27 65.39
C ASN A 897 82.15 -71.99 66.71
N VAL A 898 81.74 -71.25 67.76
CA VAL A 898 81.47 -71.83 69.09
C VAL A 898 80.02 -71.58 69.50
N PHE A 899 79.62 -70.33 69.68
CA PHE A 899 78.28 -70.01 70.21
C PHE A 899 77.17 -70.38 69.25
N LYS A 900 77.33 -70.15 67.95
CA LYS A 900 76.30 -70.49 66.96
C LYS A 900 76.07 -72.00 66.82
N PRO A 901 77.08 -72.88 66.65
CA PRO A 901 76.85 -74.31 66.64
C PRO A 901 76.21 -74.80 67.94
N LEU A 902 76.64 -74.28 69.10
CA LEU A 902 76.04 -74.61 70.40
C LEU A 902 74.58 -74.15 70.51
N GLN A 903 74.26 -72.93 70.06
CA GLN A 903 72.90 -72.42 70.06
C GLN A 903 72.01 -73.17 69.05
N ALA A 904 72.50 -73.44 67.85
CA ALA A 904 71.82 -74.26 66.84
C ALA A 904 71.56 -75.69 67.37
N LEU A 905 72.52 -76.27 68.09
CA LEU A 905 72.38 -77.59 68.71
C LEU A 905 71.38 -77.55 69.88
N SER A 906 71.43 -76.51 70.73
CA SER A 906 70.45 -76.30 71.81
C SER A 906 69.02 -76.11 71.29
N PHE A 907 68.87 -75.42 70.15
CA PHE A 907 67.59 -75.21 69.48
C PHE A 907 67.10 -76.51 68.82
N ASN A 908 67.97 -77.24 68.13
CA ASN A 908 67.61 -78.52 67.49
C ASN A 908 67.21 -79.58 68.53
N VAL A 909 67.90 -79.63 69.67
CA VAL A 909 67.55 -80.54 70.78
C VAL A 909 66.27 -80.09 71.51
N GLY A 910 66.09 -78.77 71.71
CA GLY A 910 64.87 -78.20 72.31
C GLY A 910 63.62 -78.37 71.44
N ASN A 911 63.74 -78.29 70.11
CA ASN A 911 62.64 -78.47 69.16
C ASN A 911 62.28 -79.95 68.96
N TYR A 912 63.19 -80.90 69.21
CA TYR A 912 62.85 -82.33 69.21
C TYR A 912 61.78 -82.67 70.28
N LEU A 913 61.65 -81.84 71.32
CA LEU A 913 60.68 -82.00 72.43
C LEU A 913 59.41 -81.13 72.29
N LYS A 914 59.35 -80.19 71.35
CA LYS A 914 58.19 -79.32 71.11
C LYS A 914 57.90 -79.27 69.62
N SER A 915 56.79 -79.87 69.20
CA SER A 915 56.28 -79.89 67.81
C SER A 915 55.80 -78.51 67.32
N ARG A 916 56.70 -77.53 67.29
CA ARG A 916 56.50 -76.26 66.58
C ARG A 916 57.66 -76.03 65.63
N SER A 917 57.33 -75.96 64.35
CA SER A 917 58.18 -75.49 63.25
C SER A 917 58.45 -73.98 63.35
N GLN A 918 58.89 -73.49 64.51
CA GLN A 918 59.46 -72.15 64.64
C GLN A 918 60.92 -72.23 64.20
N ASP A 919 61.07 -72.30 62.89
CA ASP A 919 62.33 -72.51 62.21
C ASP A 919 63.16 -71.21 62.15
N LEU A 920 64.47 -71.34 62.41
CA LEU A 920 65.56 -70.55 61.79
C LEU A 920 65.84 -69.10 62.22
N PHE A 921 65.13 -68.52 63.20
CA PHE A 921 65.39 -67.16 63.71
C PHE A 921 65.78 -67.16 65.20
N PHE A 922 67.06 -66.94 65.50
CA PHE A 922 67.59 -66.84 66.86
C PHE A 922 68.74 -65.84 66.89
N VAL A 923 68.77 -65.03 67.95
CA VAL A 923 69.82 -64.03 68.13
C VAL A 923 71.08 -64.72 68.67
N THR A 924 72.13 -64.81 67.85
CA THR A 924 73.41 -65.38 68.31
C THR A 924 74.01 -64.48 69.40
N PHE A 925 74.49 -65.07 70.49
CA PHE A 925 75.06 -64.31 71.63
C PHE A 925 76.10 -63.27 71.14
N GLY A 926 75.97 -62.03 71.61
CA GLY A 926 76.81 -60.90 71.15
C GLY A 926 76.30 -60.11 69.92
N ALA A 927 75.11 -60.44 69.40
CA ALA A 927 74.47 -59.71 68.28
C ALA A 927 74.44 -58.19 68.48
N CYS A 928 74.63 -57.45 67.39
CA CYS A 928 74.38 -56.01 67.39
C CYS A 928 72.87 -55.72 67.45
N ARG A 929 72.50 -54.49 67.82
CA ARG A 929 71.09 -54.08 67.97
C ARG A 929 70.27 -54.29 66.69
N THR A 930 70.78 -53.86 65.54
CA THR A 930 70.13 -54.05 64.23
C THR A 930 69.94 -55.53 63.89
N GLU A 931 70.89 -56.41 64.24
CA GLU A 931 70.73 -57.85 64.04
C GLU A 931 69.62 -58.41 64.93
N LYS A 932 69.49 -57.94 66.17
CA LYS A 932 68.37 -58.33 67.07
C LYS A 932 67.02 -57.89 66.51
N GLU A 933 66.90 -56.60 66.15
CA GLU A 933 65.66 -56.01 65.65
C GLU A 933 65.21 -56.67 64.34
N LEU A 934 66.14 -57.00 63.43
CA LEU A 934 65.81 -57.70 62.18
C LEU A 934 65.62 -59.20 62.33
N ALA A 935 66.24 -59.86 63.31
CA ALA A 935 65.96 -61.26 63.63
C ALA A 935 64.59 -61.42 64.31
N GLU A 936 64.21 -60.47 65.17
CA GLU A 936 62.86 -60.37 65.74
C GLU A 936 61.83 -60.09 64.64
N LEU A 937 62.14 -59.19 63.70
CA LEU A 937 61.32 -58.98 62.51
C LEU A 937 61.21 -60.27 61.69
N GLY A 938 62.32 -60.97 61.43
CA GLY A 938 62.33 -62.27 60.73
C GLY A 938 61.46 -63.33 61.42
N HIS A 939 61.49 -63.38 62.76
CA HIS A 939 60.64 -64.27 63.54
C HIS A 939 59.15 -63.92 63.41
N ASP A 940 58.79 -62.64 63.57
CA ASP A 940 57.42 -62.14 63.40
C ASP A 940 56.92 -62.40 61.96
N LEU A 941 57.75 -62.11 60.95
CA LEU A 941 57.48 -62.41 59.55
C LEU A 941 57.27 -63.89 59.29
N SER A 942 58.11 -64.76 59.85
CA SER A 942 57.95 -66.20 59.71
C SER A 942 56.61 -66.68 60.27
N SER A 943 56.15 -66.09 61.39
CA SER A 943 54.84 -66.43 61.95
C SER A 943 53.68 -65.95 61.08
N ARG A 944 53.81 -64.79 60.42
CA ARG A 944 52.80 -64.21 59.53
C ARG A 944 52.81 -64.78 58.11
N LEU A 945 53.96 -65.27 57.64
CA LEU A 945 54.17 -65.86 56.31
C LEU A 945 54.12 -67.42 56.31
N VAL A 946 54.02 -68.07 57.48
CA VAL A 946 53.84 -69.53 57.62
C VAL A 946 52.41 -69.90 58.02
N ALA A 947 51.64 -68.98 58.62
CA ALA A 947 50.21 -69.19 58.80
C ALA A 947 49.54 -69.26 57.43
N PRO A 948 48.84 -70.36 57.08
CA PRO A 948 48.03 -70.36 55.87
C PRO A 948 46.98 -69.27 56.02
N ALA A 949 46.90 -68.37 55.05
CA ALA A 949 45.72 -67.54 54.87
C ALA A 949 44.55 -68.50 54.59
N ALA A 950 43.82 -68.84 55.64
CA ALA A 950 42.57 -69.58 55.54
C ALA A 950 41.45 -68.58 55.30
N ALA A 951 40.86 -68.68 54.11
CA ALA A 951 39.67 -68.00 53.57
C ALA A 951 39.83 -66.52 53.20
#